data_AF-A0A3D3JKB0-F1
#
_entry.id   AF-A0A3D3JKB0-F1
#
_cell.length_a   1.000
_cell.length_b   1.000
_cell.length_c   1.000
_cell.angle_alpha   90.00
_cell.angle_beta   90.00
_cell.angle_gamma   90.00
#
_symmetry.space_group_name_H-M   'P 1'
#
loop_
_entity.id
_entity.type
_entity.pdbx_description
1 polymer ?
#
loop_
_entity_poly.entity_id
_entity_poly.type
_entity_poly.pdbx_seq_one_letter_code
_entity_poly.pdbx_strand_id
1 'polypeptide(L)'
;MFSLLPLPAAADDSLLTREYVMEMATPRVQANNAEHVRKKLAAQLGDDPLNDPLWGRLGWTYLALDNVTAAAACARTALRLRPYSARYRLLQAHVLLVDGKSAEIARILAGAVQSNAMFFNHIKLADVRALIAAINDPAIRGMVQDQFDQLLHTDTFAAEETRFEILDKAGGRIMNTWRERDNRMRVWIAVEDKFLQVYDETTRTRTDLAPKVTAFGCERATVRYLAITRDRLLIAAGDHLLSCDRKAEGWQIVRPPMKRRLEVIDMRDADYTTATVTFRDERGNEHLFLFHPLRSEWLELPPRRQFLERLNDDPGRVNFAIRNGFPQPETPIQAAAATSQWRDALTYVHETPGHFTSLHRELLQKLATDNGGTGKKATNYYKGMALPIWSRRDLQDSHWRQALHDIKASGADRVSLTMTGYQHGPRSVEIIADSEKTLTVDEIRTVIHAARETGLQVMLKPHLNLAIEAKDDHMWRGLIKPTERDVKAWFTSYTAFLMPYVDLAIAEQVEIFCVGVELKKMVPYTREWKILISNVRDRGYKGKLTYAALHDNFYVVRFWDTLDYIGIDAYFEATRDKNAGLREIIAGYGSWAERLEKFASDQKRSIIFTEVGFNNQDGANVRPWYWSGNRAELDNIEQAACYHAVLDVFPRHDWLAGMFWWSWSANRPPFPDEPHYSPQSKLAELVLRAYWRPEPTGSEIEKKHEE
;
A
#
# COMPACT_ATOMS: atom_id res chain seq x y z
N MET A 1 -3.74 -19.45 -48.26
CA MET A 1 -3.98 -20.83 -47.76
C MET A 1 -3.83 -20.83 -46.25
N PHE A 2 -4.93 -20.66 -45.52
CA PHE A 2 -5.27 -21.46 -44.34
C PHE A 2 -6.78 -21.26 -44.19
N SER A 3 -7.51 -22.34 -44.43
CA SER A 3 -8.96 -22.37 -44.56
C SER A 3 -9.65 -22.05 -43.23
N LEU A 4 -10.55 -21.08 -43.27
CA LEU A 4 -11.63 -20.94 -42.30
C LEU A 4 -12.44 -22.24 -42.32
N LEU A 5 -12.44 -22.97 -41.21
CA LEU A 5 -13.47 -23.98 -40.96
C LEU A 5 -14.80 -23.24 -40.76
N PRO A 6 -15.89 -23.68 -41.39
CA PRO A 6 -17.20 -23.09 -41.13
C PRO A 6 -17.65 -23.51 -39.72
N LEU A 7 -18.03 -22.53 -38.90
CA LEU A 7 -18.77 -22.78 -37.67
C LEU A 7 -20.13 -23.40 -38.04
N PRO A 8 -20.66 -24.36 -37.25
CA PRO A 8 -21.94 -24.99 -37.54
C PRO A 8 -23.07 -23.97 -37.50
N ALA A 9 -24.06 -24.17 -38.36
CA ALA A 9 -25.29 -23.39 -38.37
C ALA A 9 -26.11 -23.66 -37.10
N ALA A 10 -26.58 -22.56 -36.48
CA ALA A 10 -27.56 -22.43 -35.42
C ALA A 10 -28.13 -23.78 -34.88
N ALA A 11 -27.47 -24.31 -33.86
CA ALA A 11 -28.04 -25.33 -32.98
C ALA A 11 -28.40 -24.65 -31.66
N ASP A 12 -29.43 -25.15 -31.00
CA ASP A 12 -29.91 -24.72 -29.68
C ASP A 12 -28.74 -24.48 -28.70
N ASP A 13 -28.39 -23.21 -28.47
CA ASP A 13 -27.07 -22.72 -28.02
C ASP A 13 -26.75 -22.98 -26.52
N SER A 14 -27.61 -23.72 -25.81
CA SER A 14 -27.38 -24.04 -24.39
C SER A 14 -26.53 -25.29 -24.14
N LEU A 15 -26.38 -26.16 -25.15
CA LEU A 15 -25.64 -27.43 -25.04
C LEU A 15 -24.13 -27.29 -25.36
N LEU A 16 -23.75 -26.37 -26.24
CA LEU A 16 -22.36 -26.17 -26.69
C LEU A 16 -21.43 -25.58 -25.61
N THR A 17 -21.95 -24.76 -24.69
CA THR A 17 -21.14 -24.13 -23.63
C THR A 17 -20.72 -25.12 -22.54
N ARG A 18 -21.59 -26.09 -22.21
CA ARG A 18 -21.32 -27.10 -21.17
C ARG A 18 -20.32 -28.16 -21.64
N GLU A 19 -20.49 -28.70 -22.84
CA GLU A 19 -19.53 -29.66 -23.42
C GLU A 19 -18.14 -29.04 -23.60
N TYR A 20 -18.06 -27.79 -24.05
CA TYR A 20 -16.82 -27.03 -24.17
C TYR A 20 -16.09 -26.82 -22.83
N VAL A 21 -16.81 -26.44 -21.76
CA VAL A 21 -16.21 -26.25 -20.42
C VAL A 21 -15.71 -27.58 -19.86
N MET A 22 -16.43 -28.68 -20.12
CA MET A 22 -16.00 -30.02 -19.72
C MET A 22 -14.74 -30.46 -20.47
N GLU A 23 -14.65 -30.22 -21.77
CA GLU A 23 -13.47 -30.52 -22.59
C GLU A 23 -12.22 -29.75 -22.11
N MET A 24 -12.38 -28.51 -21.64
CA MET A 24 -11.29 -27.68 -21.09
C MET A 24 -10.85 -28.06 -19.66
N ALA A 25 -11.77 -28.55 -18.83
CA ALA A 25 -11.46 -28.98 -17.46
C ALA A 25 -10.74 -30.34 -17.42
N THR A 26 -11.01 -31.20 -18.41
CA THR A 26 -10.57 -32.61 -18.46
C THR A 26 -9.04 -32.81 -18.58
N PRO A 27 -8.27 -32.02 -19.36
CA PRO A 27 -6.81 -32.12 -19.39
C PRO A 27 -6.12 -31.70 -18.09
N ARG A 28 -6.78 -30.89 -17.26
CA ARG A 28 -6.22 -30.33 -16.02
C ARG A 28 -6.32 -31.32 -14.84
N VAL A 29 -7.16 -32.33 -14.97
CA VAL A 29 -7.38 -33.39 -13.98
C VAL A 29 -7.49 -34.70 -14.76
N GLN A 30 -6.42 -35.50 -14.83
CA GLN A 30 -6.39 -36.78 -15.54
C GLN A 30 -7.72 -37.55 -15.37
N ALA A 31 -8.52 -37.61 -16.45
CA ALA A 31 -9.96 -37.90 -16.40
C ALA A 31 -10.29 -39.21 -15.65
N ASN A 32 -9.41 -40.20 -15.75
CA ASN A 32 -9.60 -41.52 -15.16
C ASN A 32 -9.45 -41.56 -13.62
N ASN A 33 -9.20 -40.44 -12.94
CA ASN A 33 -9.00 -40.42 -11.48
C ASN A 33 -9.56 -39.19 -10.75
N ALA A 34 -10.46 -38.41 -11.39
CA ALA A 34 -10.97 -37.16 -10.85
C ALA A 34 -11.64 -37.31 -9.47
N GLU A 35 -12.37 -38.40 -9.23
CA GLU A 35 -13.02 -38.67 -7.93
C GLU A 35 -12.00 -39.00 -6.81
N HIS A 36 -10.90 -39.69 -7.15
CA HIS A 36 -9.80 -39.94 -6.22
C HIS A 36 -9.03 -38.65 -5.90
N VAL A 37 -8.75 -37.84 -6.92
CA VAL A 37 -8.11 -36.52 -6.77
C VAL A 37 -8.97 -35.60 -5.91
N ARG A 38 -10.30 -35.59 -6.13
CA ARG A 38 -11.25 -34.83 -5.30
C ARG A 38 -11.15 -35.22 -3.83
N LYS A 39 -11.21 -36.52 -3.51
CA LYS A 39 -11.12 -37.02 -2.12
C LYS A 39 -9.79 -36.63 -1.47
N LYS A 40 -8.68 -36.74 -2.20
CA LYS A 40 -7.35 -36.35 -1.72
C LYS A 40 -7.25 -34.86 -1.44
N LEU A 41 -7.70 -34.02 -2.38
CA LEU A 41 -7.68 -32.56 -2.22
C LEU A 41 -8.59 -32.10 -1.08
N ALA A 42 -9.77 -32.71 -0.93
CA ALA A 42 -10.68 -32.41 0.17
C ALA A 42 -10.09 -32.79 1.54
N ALA A 43 -9.38 -33.92 1.65
CA ALA A 43 -8.67 -34.30 2.87
C ALA A 43 -7.55 -33.30 3.21
N GLN A 44 -6.72 -32.92 2.22
CA GLN A 44 -5.66 -31.93 2.41
C GLN A 44 -6.20 -30.54 2.81
N LEU A 45 -7.37 -30.16 2.31
CA LEU A 45 -8.05 -28.93 2.70
C LEU A 45 -8.73 -29.01 4.08
N GLY A 46 -9.00 -30.22 4.59
CA GLY A 46 -9.38 -30.43 5.98
C GLY A 46 -8.23 -30.09 6.93
N ASP A 47 -7.00 -30.40 6.53
CA ASP A 47 -5.78 -30.12 7.30
C ASP A 47 -5.29 -28.67 7.12
N ASP A 48 -5.47 -28.08 5.93
CA ASP A 48 -5.07 -26.71 5.61
C ASP A 48 -6.15 -25.96 4.79
N PRO A 49 -7.20 -25.45 5.46
CA PRO A 49 -8.33 -24.80 4.79
C PRO A 49 -8.00 -23.45 4.17
N LEU A 50 -6.80 -22.90 4.42
CA LEU A 50 -6.35 -21.62 3.85
C LEU A 50 -5.50 -21.80 2.58
N ASN A 51 -5.29 -23.04 2.13
CA ASN A 51 -4.48 -23.36 0.96
C ASN A 51 -5.22 -23.03 -0.35
N ASP A 52 -5.10 -21.78 -0.80
CA ASP A 52 -5.79 -21.29 -1.99
C ASP A 52 -5.52 -22.15 -3.27
N PRO A 53 -4.28 -22.62 -3.55
CA PRO A 53 -4.02 -23.51 -4.69
C PRO A 53 -4.81 -24.82 -4.65
N LEU A 54 -5.01 -25.41 -3.47
CA LEU A 54 -5.80 -26.64 -3.33
C LEU A 54 -7.28 -26.38 -3.60
N TRP A 55 -7.83 -25.25 -3.13
CA TRP A 55 -9.19 -24.82 -3.48
C TRP A 55 -9.37 -24.62 -4.98
N GLY A 56 -8.41 -23.99 -5.65
CA GLY A 56 -8.43 -23.82 -7.10
C GLY A 56 -8.42 -25.15 -7.86
N ARG A 57 -7.53 -26.08 -7.48
CA ARG A 57 -7.46 -27.43 -8.09
C ARG A 57 -8.72 -28.23 -7.82
N LEU A 58 -9.28 -28.14 -6.61
CA LEU A 58 -10.51 -28.81 -6.25
C LEU A 58 -11.70 -28.24 -7.05
N GLY A 59 -11.73 -26.93 -7.27
CA GLY A 59 -12.75 -26.30 -8.12
C GLY A 59 -12.72 -26.77 -9.57
N TRP A 60 -11.52 -26.85 -10.19
CA TRP A 60 -11.37 -27.44 -11.52
C TRP A 60 -11.73 -28.94 -11.54
N THR A 61 -11.44 -29.66 -10.47
CA THR A 61 -11.81 -31.08 -10.33
C THR A 61 -13.32 -31.26 -10.24
N TYR A 62 -14.02 -30.41 -9.49
CA TYR A 62 -15.48 -30.42 -9.45
C TYR A 62 -16.10 -30.04 -10.79
N LEU A 63 -15.50 -29.09 -11.50
CA LEU A 63 -15.96 -28.72 -12.84
C LEU A 63 -15.81 -29.89 -13.81
N ALA A 64 -14.69 -30.63 -13.78
CA ALA A 64 -14.48 -31.84 -14.58
C ALA A 64 -15.41 -33.01 -14.19
N LEU A 65 -15.97 -33.00 -12.98
CA LEU A 65 -16.97 -33.96 -12.49
C LEU A 65 -18.42 -33.46 -12.73
N ASP A 66 -18.61 -32.41 -13.52
CA ASP A 66 -19.90 -31.78 -13.80
C ASP A 66 -20.64 -31.28 -12.53
N ASN A 67 -19.90 -30.96 -11.46
CA ASN A 67 -20.43 -30.41 -10.23
C ASN A 67 -20.16 -28.89 -10.15
N VAL A 68 -20.93 -28.15 -10.94
CA VAL A 68 -20.79 -26.69 -11.12
C VAL A 68 -20.98 -25.94 -9.80
N THR A 69 -21.91 -26.37 -8.94
CA THR A 69 -22.16 -25.72 -7.64
C THR A 69 -20.96 -25.82 -6.70
N ALA A 70 -20.34 -27.00 -6.61
CA ALA A 70 -19.14 -27.18 -5.80
C ALA A 70 -17.91 -26.48 -6.40
N ALA A 71 -17.79 -26.47 -7.74
CA ALA A 71 -16.78 -25.70 -8.44
C ALA A 71 -16.92 -24.18 -8.16
N ALA A 72 -18.15 -23.67 -8.18
CA ALA A 72 -18.46 -22.28 -7.84
C ALA A 72 -18.10 -21.94 -6.40
N ALA A 73 -18.41 -22.84 -5.46
CA ALA A 73 -18.04 -22.67 -4.06
C ALA A 73 -16.52 -22.62 -3.88
N CYS A 74 -15.79 -23.55 -4.52
CA CYS A 74 -14.33 -23.57 -4.49
C CYS A 74 -13.73 -22.30 -5.13
N ALA A 75 -14.28 -21.85 -6.26
CA ALA A 75 -13.84 -20.61 -6.91
C ALA A 75 -14.05 -19.39 -6.03
N ARG A 76 -15.22 -19.28 -5.36
CA ARG A 76 -15.51 -18.21 -4.40
C ARG A 76 -14.57 -18.27 -3.19
N THR A 77 -14.33 -19.44 -2.63
CA THR A 77 -13.40 -19.62 -1.50
C THR A 77 -11.97 -19.26 -1.90
N ALA A 78 -11.50 -19.75 -3.05
CA ALA A 78 -10.19 -19.41 -3.59
C ALA A 78 -10.04 -17.91 -3.87
N LEU A 79 -11.10 -17.25 -4.39
CA LEU A 79 -11.13 -15.80 -4.58
C LEU A 79 -11.24 -15.04 -3.26
N ARG A 80 -11.88 -15.57 -2.22
CA ARG A 80 -11.86 -14.94 -0.89
C ARG A 80 -10.45 -14.93 -0.30
N LEU A 81 -9.70 -16.01 -0.53
CA LEU A 81 -8.31 -16.16 -0.09
C LEU A 81 -7.34 -15.35 -0.98
N ARG A 82 -7.60 -15.26 -2.29
CA ARG A 82 -6.84 -14.42 -3.25
C ARG A 82 -7.75 -13.68 -4.24
N PRO A 83 -8.28 -12.50 -3.86
CA PRO A 83 -9.30 -11.75 -4.62
C PRO A 83 -8.88 -11.31 -6.03
N TYR A 84 -7.58 -11.16 -6.24
CA TYR A 84 -7.01 -10.65 -7.49
C TYR A 84 -6.42 -11.76 -8.38
N SER A 85 -6.64 -13.02 -8.04
CA SER A 85 -6.04 -14.13 -8.79
C SER A 85 -6.73 -14.38 -10.12
N ALA A 86 -6.07 -14.09 -11.24
CA ALA A 86 -6.63 -14.32 -12.57
C ALA A 86 -6.96 -15.80 -12.84
N ARG A 87 -6.19 -16.75 -12.29
CA ARG A 87 -6.52 -18.19 -12.37
C ARG A 87 -7.89 -18.53 -11.77
N TYR A 88 -8.28 -17.85 -10.68
CA TYR A 88 -9.53 -18.12 -9.98
C TYR A 88 -10.70 -17.34 -10.56
N ARG A 89 -10.43 -16.14 -11.07
CA ARG A 89 -11.38 -15.40 -11.90
C ARG A 89 -11.69 -16.15 -13.20
N LEU A 90 -10.69 -16.79 -13.80
CA LEU A 90 -10.88 -17.66 -14.96
C LEU A 90 -11.71 -18.90 -14.60
N LEU A 91 -11.41 -19.58 -13.49
CA LEU A 91 -12.24 -20.68 -12.98
C LEU A 91 -13.69 -20.22 -12.74
N GLN A 92 -13.87 -19.06 -12.12
CA GLN A 92 -15.19 -18.47 -11.87
C GLN A 92 -15.91 -18.12 -13.19
N ALA A 93 -15.20 -17.61 -14.20
CA ALA A 93 -15.75 -17.34 -15.51
C ALA A 93 -16.20 -18.62 -16.22
N HIS A 94 -15.46 -19.73 -16.09
CA HIS A 94 -15.88 -21.02 -16.64
C HIS A 94 -17.13 -21.57 -15.92
N VAL A 95 -17.21 -21.44 -14.59
CA VAL A 95 -18.42 -21.77 -13.82
C VAL A 95 -19.63 -20.96 -14.31
N LEU A 96 -19.45 -19.65 -14.49
CA LEU A 96 -20.51 -18.75 -14.93
C LEU A 96 -20.91 -18.95 -16.39
N LEU A 97 -20.00 -19.47 -17.22
CA LEU A 97 -20.27 -19.85 -18.60
C LEU A 97 -21.20 -21.06 -18.66
N VAL A 98 -21.02 -22.05 -17.78
CA VAL A 98 -21.95 -23.19 -17.64
C VAL A 98 -23.32 -22.73 -17.13
N ASP A 99 -23.37 -21.71 -16.27
CA ASP A 99 -24.62 -21.12 -15.75
C ASP A 99 -25.27 -20.09 -16.72
N GLY A 100 -24.71 -19.86 -17.92
CA GLY A 100 -25.26 -18.95 -18.93
C GLY A 100 -25.20 -17.46 -18.56
N LYS A 101 -24.34 -17.05 -17.62
CA LYS A 101 -24.30 -15.68 -17.05
C LYS A 101 -23.33 -14.73 -17.78
N SER A 102 -23.57 -14.53 -19.08
CA SER A 102 -22.73 -13.73 -20.00
C SER A 102 -22.33 -12.33 -19.48
N ALA A 103 -23.24 -11.60 -18.82
CA ALA A 103 -22.96 -10.26 -18.29
C ALA A 103 -22.09 -10.25 -17.02
N GLU A 104 -22.05 -11.35 -16.27
CA GLU A 104 -21.14 -11.51 -15.12
C GLU A 104 -19.74 -11.93 -15.58
N ILE A 105 -19.65 -12.72 -16.65
CA ILE A 105 -18.39 -13.09 -17.30
C ILE A 105 -17.67 -11.83 -17.81
N ALA A 106 -18.39 -10.93 -18.48
CA ALA A 106 -17.83 -9.67 -18.97
C ALA A 106 -17.29 -8.79 -17.84
N ARG A 107 -17.99 -8.71 -16.71
CA ARG A 107 -17.52 -7.98 -15.51
C ARG A 107 -16.27 -8.62 -14.90
N ILE A 108 -16.19 -9.95 -14.88
CA ILE A 108 -15.02 -10.68 -14.36
C ILE A 108 -13.79 -10.51 -15.26
N LEU A 109 -13.99 -10.59 -16.58
CA LEU A 109 -12.92 -10.37 -17.57
C LEU A 109 -12.46 -8.91 -17.58
N ALA A 110 -13.38 -7.94 -17.55
CA ALA A 110 -13.05 -6.52 -17.43
C ALA A 110 -12.31 -6.20 -16.12
N GLY A 111 -12.70 -6.82 -15.01
CA GLY A 111 -11.99 -6.68 -13.73
C GLY A 111 -10.61 -7.35 -13.72
N ALA A 112 -10.38 -8.38 -14.53
CA ALA A 112 -9.06 -9.01 -14.70
C ALA A 112 -8.13 -8.15 -15.58
N VAL A 113 -8.70 -7.45 -16.57
CA VAL A 113 -8.03 -6.46 -17.43
C VAL A 113 -7.55 -5.25 -16.62
N GLN A 114 -8.38 -4.70 -15.73
CA GLN A 114 -8.03 -3.51 -14.92
C GLN A 114 -6.97 -3.75 -13.83
N SER A 115 -6.67 -5.00 -13.48
CA SER A 115 -5.78 -5.36 -12.36
C SER A 115 -4.37 -5.77 -12.81
N ASN A 116 -4.02 -5.63 -14.09
CA ASN A 116 -2.83 -6.26 -14.70
C ASN A 116 -2.72 -7.77 -14.36
N ALA A 117 -3.84 -8.41 -13.97
CA ALA A 117 -3.82 -9.74 -13.37
C ALA A 117 -3.69 -10.85 -14.42
N MET A 118 -3.86 -10.55 -15.70
CA MET A 118 -3.55 -11.47 -16.80
C MET A 118 -2.03 -11.58 -17.02
N PHE A 119 -1.30 -12.01 -15.99
CA PHE A 119 0.04 -12.56 -16.21
C PHE A 119 -0.12 -13.90 -16.94
N PHE A 120 0.09 -13.87 -18.26
CA PHE A 120 -0.05 -14.99 -19.21
C PHE A 120 0.92 -16.17 -19.01
N ASN A 121 1.54 -16.32 -17.83
CA ASN A 121 2.46 -17.44 -17.57
C ASN A 121 1.72 -18.80 -17.54
N HIS A 122 0.39 -18.82 -17.30
CA HIS A 122 -0.37 -20.06 -17.07
C HIS A 122 -1.77 -20.14 -17.72
N ILE A 123 -2.17 -19.15 -18.53
CA ILE A 123 -3.48 -19.10 -19.20
C ILE A 123 -3.23 -18.94 -20.70
N LYS A 124 -3.73 -19.86 -21.53
CA LYS A 124 -3.54 -19.78 -22.98
C LYS A 124 -4.49 -18.75 -23.58
N LEU A 125 -4.01 -17.98 -24.55
CA LEU A 125 -4.82 -17.00 -25.29
C LEU A 125 -6.03 -17.67 -25.97
N ALA A 126 -5.84 -18.89 -26.47
CA ALA A 126 -6.90 -19.70 -27.05
C ALA A 126 -8.03 -19.97 -26.03
N ASP A 127 -7.70 -20.20 -24.76
CA ASP A 127 -8.69 -20.46 -23.71
C ASP A 127 -9.54 -19.20 -23.44
N VAL A 128 -8.92 -18.02 -23.45
CA VAL A 128 -9.63 -16.74 -23.24
C VAL A 128 -10.47 -16.38 -24.47
N ARG A 129 -9.92 -16.53 -25.68
CA ARG A 129 -10.65 -16.28 -26.95
C ARG A 129 -11.84 -17.20 -27.11
N ALA A 130 -11.70 -18.47 -26.77
CA ALA A 130 -12.80 -19.41 -26.86
C ALA A 130 -13.85 -19.17 -25.75
N LEU A 131 -13.46 -18.67 -24.58
CA LEU A 131 -14.40 -18.19 -23.57
C LEU A 131 -15.15 -16.92 -24.00
N ILE A 132 -14.49 -16.00 -24.74
CA ILE A 132 -15.14 -14.84 -25.36
C ILE A 132 -16.11 -15.29 -26.46
N ALA A 133 -15.69 -16.22 -27.33
CA ALA A 133 -16.53 -16.76 -28.39
C ALA A 133 -17.80 -17.45 -27.85
N ALA A 134 -17.71 -18.06 -26.67
CA ALA A 134 -18.83 -18.70 -25.98
C ALA A 134 -19.80 -17.73 -25.28
N ILE A 135 -19.56 -16.41 -25.31
CA ILE A 135 -20.50 -15.40 -24.79
C ILE A 135 -21.67 -15.25 -25.77
N ASN A 136 -22.88 -15.68 -25.39
CA ASN A 136 -24.05 -15.70 -26.28
C ASN A 136 -24.57 -14.31 -26.70
N ASP A 137 -24.32 -13.27 -25.89
CA ASP A 137 -24.74 -11.89 -26.20
C ASP A 137 -23.71 -11.21 -27.12
N PRO A 138 -24.08 -10.85 -28.37
CA PRO A 138 -23.15 -10.27 -29.35
C PRO A 138 -22.57 -8.91 -28.93
N ALA A 139 -23.33 -8.08 -28.22
CA ALA A 139 -22.88 -6.77 -27.78
C ALA A 139 -21.86 -6.88 -26.64
N ILE A 140 -22.14 -7.78 -25.69
CA ILE A 140 -21.20 -8.10 -24.60
C ILE A 140 -19.95 -8.78 -25.15
N ARG A 141 -20.09 -9.71 -26.09
CA ARG A 141 -18.97 -10.37 -26.77
C ARG A 141 -18.04 -9.36 -27.44
N GLY A 142 -18.60 -8.42 -28.22
CA GLY A 142 -17.83 -7.37 -28.89
C GLY A 142 -17.08 -6.48 -27.90
N MET A 143 -17.75 -5.99 -26.86
CA MET A 143 -17.13 -5.16 -25.83
C MET A 143 -15.96 -5.86 -25.12
N VAL A 144 -16.12 -7.14 -24.76
CA VAL A 144 -15.07 -7.91 -24.09
C VAL A 144 -13.90 -8.20 -25.04
N GLN A 145 -14.20 -8.48 -26.32
CA GLN A 145 -13.19 -8.67 -27.36
C GLN A 145 -12.34 -7.40 -27.55
N ASP A 146 -12.98 -6.23 -27.68
CA ASP A 146 -12.30 -4.94 -27.86
C ASP A 146 -11.40 -4.60 -26.65
N GLN A 147 -11.89 -4.82 -25.43
CA GLN A 147 -11.11 -4.61 -24.20
C GLN A 147 -9.92 -5.58 -24.10
N PHE A 148 -10.11 -6.82 -24.53
CA PHE A 148 -9.06 -7.83 -24.55
C PHE A 148 -7.98 -7.50 -25.57
N ASP A 149 -8.35 -7.08 -26.78
CA ASP A 149 -7.42 -6.69 -27.82
C ASP A 149 -6.64 -5.42 -27.43
N GLN A 150 -7.31 -4.44 -26.79
CA GLN A 150 -6.65 -3.25 -26.22
C GLN A 150 -5.61 -3.62 -25.14
N LEU A 151 -5.92 -4.56 -24.25
CA LEU A 151 -4.99 -5.04 -23.22
C LEU A 151 -3.72 -5.65 -23.85
N LEU A 152 -3.87 -6.44 -24.92
CA LEU A 152 -2.74 -7.08 -25.61
C LEU A 152 -1.74 -6.05 -26.18
N HIS A 153 -2.18 -4.81 -26.39
CA HIS A 153 -1.37 -3.70 -26.89
C HIS A 153 -0.79 -2.80 -25.77
N THR A 154 -1.39 -2.76 -24.58
CA THR A 154 -0.94 -1.87 -23.49
C THR A 154 0.23 -2.38 -22.65
N ASP A 155 0.57 -3.68 -22.75
CA ASP A 155 1.60 -4.33 -21.91
C ASP A 155 3.03 -4.31 -22.50
N THR A 156 3.20 -3.67 -23.66
CA THR A 156 4.47 -3.50 -24.39
C THR A 156 4.81 -2.02 -24.51
N PHE A 157 6.06 -1.65 -24.20
CA PHE A 157 6.51 -0.26 -24.16
C PHE A 157 6.81 0.32 -25.55
N ALA A 158 7.05 -0.53 -26.55
CA ALA A 158 7.09 -0.15 -27.96
C ALA A 158 5.82 -0.66 -28.67
N ALA A 159 4.92 0.26 -29.01
CA ALA A 159 3.68 -0.05 -29.69
C ALA A 159 3.97 -0.50 -31.13
N GLU A 160 3.86 -1.81 -31.42
CA GLU A 160 3.72 -2.40 -32.77
C GLU A 160 3.67 -3.95 -32.73
N GLU A 161 4.15 -4.60 -31.66
CA GLU A 161 4.06 -6.06 -31.43
C GLU A 161 3.54 -6.32 -30.01
N THR A 162 2.61 -7.25 -29.86
CA THR A 162 2.00 -7.59 -28.56
C THR A 162 2.94 -8.44 -27.70
N ARG A 163 2.78 -8.35 -26.36
CA ARG A 163 3.52 -9.22 -25.43
C ARG A 163 3.31 -10.70 -25.74
N PHE A 164 2.12 -11.05 -26.22
CA PHE A 164 1.81 -12.40 -26.67
C PHE A 164 2.68 -12.83 -27.85
N GLU A 165 2.75 -12.04 -28.92
CA GLU A 165 3.57 -12.35 -30.10
C GLU A 165 5.06 -12.48 -29.73
N ILE A 166 5.53 -11.64 -28.80
CA ILE A 166 6.86 -11.75 -28.23
C ILE A 166 7.04 -13.12 -27.52
N LEU A 167 6.09 -13.57 -26.71
CA LEU A 167 6.24 -14.83 -25.98
C LEU A 167 6.03 -16.08 -26.85
N ASP A 168 5.11 -16.04 -27.81
CA ASP A 168 4.83 -17.14 -28.75
C ASP A 168 6.08 -17.46 -29.60
N LYS A 169 6.80 -16.43 -30.03
CA LYS A 169 8.07 -16.54 -30.75
C LYS A 169 9.24 -17.08 -29.91
N ALA A 170 9.06 -17.30 -28.60
CA ALA A 170 10.10 -17.90 -27.74
C ALA A 170 10.30 -19.40 -27.99
N GLY A 171 9.34 -20.06 -28.66
CA GLY A 171 9.50 -21.41 -29.19
C GLY A 171 9.46 -22.52 -28.14
N GLY A 172 8.61 -22.43 -27.13
CA GLY A 172 8.44 -23.45 -26.10
C GLY A 172 7.45 -23.03 -25.02
N ARG A 173 7.26 -23.88 -24.00
CA ARG A 173 6.41 -23.54 -22.86
C ARG A 173 7.08 -22.46 -22.02
N ILE A 174 6.46 -21.29 -21.90
CA ILE A 174 6.94 -20.22 -21.03
C ILE A 174 6.75 -20.63 -19.57
N MET A 175 7.84 -20.59 -18.80
CA MET A 175 7.83 -20.91 -17.37
C MET A 175 7.58 -19.66 -16.55
N ASN A 176 8.26 -18.56 -16.89
CA ASN A 176 8.11 -17.27 -16.22
C ASN A 176 8.72 -16.13 -17.06
N THR A 177 8.40 -14.88 -16.71
CA THR A 177 8.96 -13.68 -17.35
C THR A 177 9.30 -12.59 -16.34
N TRP A 178 10.35 -11.81 -16.61
CA TRP A 178 10.79 -10.69 -15.77
C TRP A 178 11.14 -9.46 -16.62
N ARG A 179 11.15 -8.28 -16.00
CA ARG A 179 11.62 -7.03 -16.64
C ARG A 179 12.67 -6.36 -15.76
N GLU A 180 13.61 -5.66 -16.38
CA GLU A 180 14.61 -4.88 -15.65
C GLU A 180 13.97 -3.60 -15.07
N ARG A 181 14.40 -3.18 -13.87
CA ARG A 181 13.88 -1.98 -13.21
C ARG A 181 14.36 -0.69 -13.90
N ASP A 182 15.59 -0.69 -14.38
CA ASP A 182 16.31 0.39 -15.05
C ASP A 182 16.09 0.43 -16.57
N ASN A 183 15.82 -0.72 -17.19
CA ASN A 183 15.50 -0.80 -18.61
C ASN A 183 14.27 -1.69 -18.85
N ARG A 184 13.09 -1.08 -18.74
CA ARG A 184 11.82 -1.78 -18.89
C ARG A 184 11.59 -2.33 -20.32
N MET A 185 12.41 -1.95 -21.30
CA MET A 185 12.32 -2.45 -22.68
C MET A 185 12.87 -3.89 -22.82
N ARG A 186 13.59 -4.41 -21.82
CA ARG A 186 14.13 -5.77 -21.84
C ARG A 186 13.24 -6.74 -21.07
N VAL A 187 12.77 -7.76 -21.77
CA VAL A 187 11.95 -8.85 -21.24
C VAL A 187 12.79 -10.12 -21.15
N TRP A 188 12.94 -10.64 -19.93
CA TRP A 188 13.59 -11.90 -19.65
C TRP A 188 12.54 -13.01 -19.69
N ILE A 189 12.81 -14.09 -20.43
CA ILE A 189 11.83 -15.13 -20.74
C ILE A 189 12.46 -16.48 -20.41
N ALA A 190 11.96 -17.15 -19.37
CA ALA A 190 12.32 -18.53 -19.07
C ALA A 190 11.44 -19.47 -19.87
N VAL A 191 12.06 -20.37 -20.61
CA VAL A 191 11.38 -21.37 -21.44
C VAL A 191 11.74 -22.75 -20.93
N GLU A 192 10.75 -23.64 -20.84
CA GLU A 192 10.93 -25.03 -20.44
C GLU A 192 12.01 -25.68 -21.31
N ASP A 193 12.99 -26.29 -20.63
CA ASP A 193 14.16 -26.97 -21.18
C ASP A 193 15.07 -26.14 -22.11
N LYS A 194 15.02 -24.79 -22.00
CA LYS A 194 15.74 -23.86 -22.89
C LYS A 194 16.38 -22.66 -22.17
N PHE A 195 16.82 -22.84 -20.92
CA PHE A 195 17.44 -21.81 -20.09
C PHE A 195 16.69 -20.47 -20.10
N LEU A 196 17.30 -19.41 -20.61
CA LEU A 196 16.81 -18.03 -20.53
C LEU A 196 17.02 -17.31 -21.86
N GLN A 197 16.00 -16.57 -22.28
CA GLN A 197 16.07 -15.67 -23.43
C GLN A 197 15.83 -14.23 -22.97
N VAL A 198 16.38 -13.26 -23.72
CA VAL A 198 16.08 -11.84 -23.53
C VAL A 198 15.55 -11.27 -24.82
N TYR A 199 14.39 -10.62 -24.75
CA TYR A 199 13.82 -9.84 -25.84
C TYR A 199 13.98 -8.36 -25.53
N ASP A 200 14.61 -7.62 -26.44
CA ASP A 200 14.70 -6.16 -26.35
C ASP A 200 13.65 -5.54 -27.28
N GLU A 201 12.65 -4.88 -26.69
CA GLU A 201 11.55 -4.26 -27.43
C GLU A 201 12.00 -3.04 -28.25
N THR A 202 13.14 -2.42 -27.92
CA THR A 202 13.67 -1.27 -28.66
C THR A 202 14.26 -1.70 -29.99
N THR A 203 15.06 -2.77 -29.96
CA THR A 203 15.75 -3.29 -31.15
C THR A 203 15.00 -4.43 -31.84
N ARG A 204 13.95 -4.95 -31.20
CA ARG A 204 13.18 -6.13 -31.63
C ARG A 204 14.04 -7.38 -31.81
N THR A 205 15.08 -7.49 -30.99
CA THR A 205 16.04 -8.60 -31.06
C THR A 205 15.83 -9.56 -29.89
N ARG A 206 15.93 -10.85 -30.21
CA ARG A 206 15.94 -11.93 -29.22
C ARG A 206 17.34 -12.48 -29.09
N THR A 207 17.80 -12.60 -27.85
CA THR A 207 19.08 -13.23 -27.51
C THR A 207 18.82 -14.49 -26.70
N ASP A 208 19.32 -15.62 -27.18
CA ASP A 208 19.34 -16.88 -26.43
C ASP A 208 20.61 -16.94 -25.56
N LEU A 209 20.43 -17.13 -24.25
CA LEU A 209 21.53 -17.20 -23.30
C LEU A 209 21.99 -18.64 -23.02
N ALA A 210 21.34 -19.67 -23.57
CA ALA A 210 21.77 -21.05 -23.41
C ALA A 210 23.25 -21.29 -23.79
N PRO A 211 23.79 -20.73 -24.90
CA PRO A 211 25.21 -20.89 -25.25
C PRO A 211 26.17 -20.27 -24.22
N LYS A 212 25.73 -19.26 -23.47
CA LYS A 212 26.55 -18.57 -22.47
C LYS A 212 26.73 -19.39 -21.19
N VAL A 213 25.91 -20.44 -21.00
CA VAL A 213 25.94 -21.27 -19.80
C VAL A 213 26.28 -22.75 -20.06
N THR A 214 26.69 -23.08 -21.29
CA THR A 214 27.11 -24.44 -21.66
C THR A 214 28.28 -24.95 -20.83
N ALA A 215 29.21 -24.06 -20.45
CA ALA A 215 30.33 -24.42 -19.57
C ALA A 215 29.89 -24.89 -18.17
N PHE A 216 28.65 -24.59 -17.77
CA PHE A 216 28.05 -25.01 -16.50
C PHE A 216 27.03 -26.15 -16.66
N GLY A 217 26.84 -26.68 -17.88
CA GLY A 217 25.86 -27.74 -18.17
C GLY A 217 24.39 -27.30 -18.00
N CYS A 218 24.12 -25.99 -18.08
CA CYS A 218 22.81 -25.40 -17.82
C CYS A 218 22.03 -25.01 -19.08
N GLU A 219 22.57 -25.29 -20.28
CA GLU A 219 22.02 -24.84 -21.56
C GLU A 219 20.62 -25.41 -21.88
N ARG A 220 20.25 -26.52 -21.24
CA ARG A 220 18.90 -27.11 -21.28
C ARG A 220 18.17 -27.05 -19.93
N ALA A 221 18.74 -26.37 -18.94
CA ALA A 221 18.12 -26.29 -17.63
C ALA A 221 16.92 -25.35 -17.67
N THR A 222 15.80 -25.75 -17.07
CA THR A 222 14.66 -24.84 -16.90
C THR A 222 14.98 -23.82 -15.80
N VAL A 223 14.95 -22.53 -16.15
CA VAL A 223 15.06 -21.44 -15.18
C VAL A 223 13.77 -21.30 -14.39
N ARG A 224 13.84 -21.46 -13.07
CA ARG A 224 12.69 -21.36 -12.17
C ARG A 224 12.55 -19.99 -11.53
N TYR A 225 13.69 -19.37 -11.20
CA TYR A 225 13.73 -18.08 -10.53
C TYR A 225 14.85 -17.20 -11.10
N LEU A 226 14.59 -15.89 -11.17
CA LEU A 226 15.56 -14.87 -11.58
C LEU A 226 15.38 -13.65 -10.67
N ALA A 227 16.47 -13.16 -10.08
CA ALA A 227 16.55 -11.87 -9.41
C ALA A 227 17.47 -10.94 -10.23
N ILE A 228 16.98 -9.73 -10.51
CA ILE A 228 17.68 -8.73 -11.34
C ILE A 228 18.11 -7.58 -10.44
N THR A 229 19.41 -7.51 -10.14
CA THR A 229 20.01 -6.38 -9.42
C THR A 229 20.62 -5.37 -10.40
N ARG A 230 21.04 -4.20 -9.89
CA ARG A 230 21.65 -3.12 -10.67
C ARG A 230 22.76 -3.63 -11.59
N ASP A 231 23.69 -4.42 -11.06
CA ASP A 231 24.87 -4.83 -11.82
C ASP A 231 24.89 -6.33 -12.15
N ARG A 232 24.04 -7.15 -11.51
CA ARG A 232 24.09 -8.62 -11.64
C ARG A 232 22.72 -9.30 -11.70
N LEU A 233 22.70 -10.46 -12.32
CA LEU A 233 21.60 -11.41 -12.28
C LEU A 233 21.94 -12.53 -11.30
N LEU A 234 20.92 -13.07 -10.65
CA LEU A 234 20.97 -14.33 -9.92
C LEU A 234 19.89 -15.25 -10.47
N ILE A 235 20.25 -16.44 -10.92
CA ILE A 235 19.39 -17.35 -11.71
C ILE A 235 19.43 -18.74 -11.09
N ALA A 236 18.27 -19.28 -10.74
CA ALA A 236 18.13 -20.68 -10.36
C ALA A 236 17.67 -21.50 -11.57
N ALA A 237 18.56 -22.37 -12.07
CA ALA A 237 18.35 -23.18 -13.26
C ALA A 237 18.70 -24.64 -12.98
N GLY A 238 17.70 -25.52 -12.99
CA GLY A 238 17.88 -26.90 -12.52
C GLY A 238 18.43 -26.93 -11.10
N ASP A 239 19.53 -27.67 -10.90
CA ASP A 239 20.24 -27.77 -9.61
C ASP A 239 21.33 -26.69 -9.41
N HIS A 240 21.43 -25.74 -10.34
CA HIS A 240 22.47 -24.70 -10.33
C HIS A 240 21.89 -23.33 -9.95
N LEU A 241 22.68 -22.60 -9.17
CA LEU A 241 22.48 -21.18 -8.92
C LEU A 241 23.61 -20.41 -9.59
N LEU A 242 23.26 -19.60 -10.59
CA LEU A 242 24.19 -18.86 -11.43
C LEU A 242 24.10 -17.38 -11.12
N SER A 243 25.23 -16.70 -11.09
CA SER A 243 25.28 -15.23 -11.11
C SER A 243 25.91 -14.75 -12.41
N CYS A 244 25.32 -13.73 -13.01
CA CYS A 244 25.81 -13.12 -14.24
C CYS A 244 26.07 -11.63 -14.02
N ASP A 245 27.24 -11.16 -14.42
CA ASP A 245 27.56 -9.74 -14.49
C ASP A 245 26.84 -9.11 -15.70
N ARG A 246 25.95 -8.13 -15.47
CA ARG A 246 25.14 -7.55 -16.55
C ARG A 246 25.96 -6.71 -17.53
N LYS A 247 27.13 -6.22 -17.13
CA LYS A 247 28.01 -5.39 -17.97
C LYS A 247 29.10 -6.21 -18.64
N ALA A 248 29.75 -7.09 -17.88
CA ALA A 248 30.83 -7.92 -18.40
C ALA A 248 30.34 -9.23 -19.06
N GLU A 249 29.04 -9.55 -18.91
CA GLU A 249 28.42 -10.84 -19.30
C GLU A 249 29.14 -12.07 -18.74
N GLY A 250 29.85 -11.90 -17.63
CA GLY A 250 30.59 -12.98 -16.96
C GLY A 250 29.67 -13.82 -16.11
N TRP A 251 29.71 -15.15 -16.31
CA TRP A 251 28.88 -16.12 -15.59
C TRP A 251 29.70 -16.89 -14.56
N GLN A 252 29.09 -17.18 -13.42
CA GLN A 252 29.68 -18.03 -12.38
C GLN A 252 28.60 -18.80 -11.63
N ILE A 253 28.95 -19.99 -11.15
CA ILE A 253 28.13 -20.71 -10.16
C ILE A 253 28.37 -20.07 -8.79
N VAL A 254 27.30 -19.73 -8.10
CA VAL A 254 27.35 -19.28 -6.71
C VAL A 254 26.70 -20.32 -5.82
N ARG A 255 27.27 -20.53 -4.63
CA ARG A 255 26.77 -21.52 -3.67
C ARG A 255 26.61 -20.87 -2.30
N PRO A 256 25.49 -21.10 -1.61
CA PRO A 256 25.36 -20.69 -0.22
C PRO A 256 26.39 -21.44 0.64
N PRO A 257 26.73 -20.90 1.83
CA PRO A 257 27.73 -21.46 2.74
C PRO A 257 27.20 -22.67 3.52
N MET A 258 26.54 -23.60 2.81
CA MET A 258 26.03 -24.86 3.35
C MET A 258 26.59 -26.04 2.58
N LYS A 259 27.02 -27.08 3.31
CA LYS A 259 27.61 -28.30 2.75
C LYS A 259 26.57 -29.32 2.24
N ARG A 260 25.27 -29.05 2.40
CA ARG A 260 24.18 -29.97 2.06
C ARG A 260 23.61 -29.65 0.68
N ARG A 261 22.94 -30.62 0.06
CA ARG A 261 22.15 -30.36 -1.15
C ARG A 261 20.96 -29.47 -0.78
N LEU A 262 20.74 -28.43 -1.56
CA LEU A 262 19.73 -27.41 -1.32
C LEU A 262 18.94 -27.17 -2.60
N GLU A 263 17.62 -27.23 -2.51
CA GLU A 263 16.69 -26.85 -3.58
C GLU A 263 16.30 -25.38 -3.40
N VAL A 264 16.41 -24.55 -4.44
CA VAL A 264 15.85 -23.19 -4.39
C VAL A 264 14.33 -23.25 -4.50
N ILE A 265 13.63 -22.71 -3.50
CA ILE A 265 12.16 -22.73 -3.43
C ILE A 265 11.53 -21.33 -3.50
N ASP A 266 12.29 -20.26 -3.27
CA ASP A 266 11.91 -18.87 -3.59
C ASP A 266 13.16 -18.03 -3.83
N MET A 267 13.06 -17.00 -4.67
CA MET A 267 14.14 -16.03 -4.89
C MET A 267 13.61 -14.70 -5.43
N ARG A 268 14.07 -13.58 -4.85
CA ARG A 268 13.62 -12.22 -5.19
C ARG A 268 14.75 -11.20 -5.10
N ASP A 269 14.69 -10.14 -5.89
CA ASP A 269 15.47 -8.93 -5.66
C ASP A 269 14.94 -8.22 -4.39
N ALA A 270 15.84 -7.86 -3.48
CA ALA A 270 15.45 -7.35 -2.16
C ALA A 270 15.49 -5.81 -2.07
N ASP A 271 16.52 -5.19 -2.63
CA ASP A 271 16.75 -3.74 -2.61
C ASP A 271 17.43 -3.25 -3.91
N TYR A 272 17.30 -4.03 -4.99
CA TYR A 272 17.97 -3.81 -6.26
C TYR A 272 19.51 -3.92 -6.22
N THR A 273 20.12 -4.22 -5.06
CA THR A 273 21.55 -4.48 -4.90
C THR A 273 21.84 -5.88 -4.35
N THR A 274 20.88 -6.48 -3.66
CA THR A 274 20.92 -7.81 -3.05
C THR A 274 19.72 -8.67 -3.48
N ALA A 275 19.85 -9.99 -3.32
CA ALA A 275 18.79 -10.94 -3.61
C ALA A 275 18.52 -11.82 -2.39
N THR A 276 17.25 -12.05 -2.08
CA THR A 276 16.86 -13.07 -1.10
C THR A 276 16.69 -14.40 -1.80
N VAL A 277 17.19 -15.48 -1.20
CA VAL A 277 17.06 -16.85 -1.72
C VAL A 277 16.63 -17.75 -0.58
N THR A 278 15.52 -18.46 -0.77
CA THR A 278 15.06 -19.47 0.17
C THR A 278 15.41 -20.84 -0.38
N PHE A 279 16.15 -21.62 0.40
CA PHE A 279 16.53 -22.98 0.09
C PHE A 279 15.75 -23.97 0.94
N ARG A 280 15.51 -25.17 0.42
CA ARG A 280 15.03 -26.32 1.17
C ARG A 280 16.11 -27.40 1.19
N ASP A 281 16.42 -27.93 2.38
CA ASP A 281 17.34 -29.05 2.53
C ASP A 281 16.65 -30.42 2.33
N GLU A 282 17.45 -31.48 2.22
CA GLU A 282 16.97 -32.86 2.03
C GLU A 282 16.03 -33.37 3.15
N ARG A 283 16.03 -32.71 4.31
CA ARG A 283 15.15 -33.01 5.44
C ARG A 283 13.86 -32.18 5.42
N GLY A 284 13.69 -31.33 4.40
CA GLY A 284 12.54 -30.45 4.23
C GLY A 284 12.64 -29.13 5.01
N ASN A 285 13.77 -28.83 5.65
CA ASN A 285 13.94 -27.55 6.36
C ASN A 285 14.22 -26.43 5.38
N GLU A 286 13.58 -25.28 5.61
CA GLU A 286 13.79 -24.09 4.81
C GLU A 286 14.84 -23.18 5.44
N HIS A 287 15.69 -22.59 4.62
CA HIS A 287 16.78 -21.71 5.01
C HIS A 287 16.74 -20.47 4.13
N LEU A 288 16.58 -19.29 4.73
CA LEU A 288 16.54 -18.03 4.00
C LEU A 288 17.93 -17.42 4.00
N PHE A 289 18.37 -16.90 2.87
CA PHE A 289 19.63 -16.19 2.77
C PHE A 289 19.46 -14.86 2.03
N LEU A 290 20.25 -13.88 2.41
CA LEU A 290 20.54 -12.71 1.62
C LEU A 290 21.86 -12.95 0.86
N PHE A 291 21.82 -12.79 -0.45
CA PHE A 291 22.98 -12.84 -1.31
C PHE A 291 23.34 -11.43 -1.79
N HIS A 292 24.61 -11.07 -1.66
CA HIS A 292 25.17 -9.84 -2.20
C HIS A 292 25.95 -10.15 -3.49
N PRO A 293 25.36 -9.99 -4.69
CA PRO A 293 25.92 -10.50 -5.94
C PRO A 293 27.28 -9.92 -6.31
N LEU A 294 27.50 -8.64 -5.99
CA LEU A 294 28.79 -7.97 -6.25
C LEU A 294 29.93 -8.52 -5.39
N ARG A 295 29.65 -8.87 -4.13
CA ARG A 295 30.66 -9.39 -3.18
C ARG A 295 30.73 -10.92 -3.19
N SER A 296 29.77 -11.58 -3.86
CA SER A 296 29.55 -13.03 -3.77
C SER A 296 29.39 -13.51 -2.31
N GLU A 297 28.84 -12.65 -1.44
CA GLU A 297 28.67 -12.92 -0.02
C GLU A 297 27.26 -13.42 0.27
N TRP A 298 27.17 -14.37 1.19
CA TRP A 298 25.92 -14.93 1.67
C TRP A 298 25.79 -14.64 3.15
N LEU A 299 24.63 -14.11 3.52
CA LEU A 299 24.21 -13.96 4.90
C LEU A 299 23.01 -14.87 5.14
N GLU A 300 23.17 -15.87 5.99
CA GLU A 300 22.04 -16.69 6.43
C GLU A 300 21.11 -15.83 7.28
N LEU A 301 19.88 -15.71 6.84
CA LEU A 301 18.82 -15.06 7.58
C LEU A 301 18.08 -16.14 8.39
N PRO A 302 17.60 -15.81 9.60
CA PRO A 302 16.81 -16.75 10.38
C PRO A 302 15.63 -17.27 9.53
N PRO A 303 15.44 -18.59 9.36
CA PRO A 303 14.30 -19.12 8.63
C PRO A 303 13.01 -18.53 9.20
N ARG A 304 12.07 -18.09 8.36
CA ARG A 304 10.79 -17.53 8.82
C ARG A 304 10.13 -18.44 9.87
N ARG A 305 10.22 -19.77 9.71
CA ARG A 305 9.74 -20.77 10.66
C ARG A 305 10.56 -20.84 11.96
N GLN A 306 11.89 -20.82 11.93
CA GLN A 306 12.73 -20.75 13.14
C GLN A 306 12.71 -19.38 13.82
N PHE A 307 12.38 -18.32 13.11
CA PHE A 307 12.10 -17.00 13.66
C PHE A 307 10.76 -17.01 14.41
N LEU A 308 9.75 -17.68 13.87
CA LEU A 308 8.46 -17.96 14.53
C LEU A 308 8.57 -18.98 15.69
N GLU A 309 9.44 -19.98 15.59
CA GLU A 309 9.70 -20.98 16.66
C GLU A 309 10.60 -20.42 17.76
N ARG A 310 11.59 -19.57 17.44
CA ARG A 310 12.36 -18.80 18.45
C ARG A 310 11.56 -17.69 19.11
N LEU A 311 10.45 -17.24 18.50
CA LEU A 311 9.45 -16.46 19.20
C LEU A 311 8.77 -17.33 20.27
N ASN A 312 8.39 -18.57 19.95
CA ASN A 312 7.74 -19.51 20.87
C ASN A 312 8.61 -19.97 22.07
N ASP A 313 9.93 -20.09 21.93
CA ASP A 313 10.81 -20.61 22.99
C ASP A 313 11.39 -19.55 23.94
N ASP A 314 11.11 -18.27 23.72
CA ASP A 314 11.47 -17.18 24.63
C ASP A 314 10.19 -16.51 25.13
N PRO A 315 9.73 -16.85 26.36
CA PRO A 315 8.57 -16.23 26.97
C PRO A 315 8.67 -14.70 27.00
N GLY A 316 9.88 -14.11 27.05
CA GLY A 316 10.11 -12.67 26.99
C GLY A 316 9.83 -12.06 25.61
N ARG A 317 10.01 -12.81 24.52
CA ARG A 317 9.79 -12.36 23.13
C ARG A 317 8.37 -12.59 22.63
N VAL A 318 7.71 -13.69 23.03
CA VAL A 318 6.25 -13.83 22.92
C VAL A 318 5.57 -12.73 23.74
N ASN A 319 6.00 -12.52 24.98
CA ASN A 319 5.49 -11.41 25.78
C ASN A 319 5.78 -10.06 25.14
N PHE A 320 6.91 -9.87 24.46
CA PHE A 320 7.22 -8.64 23.75
C PHE A 320 6.25 -8.39 22.57
N ALA A 321 6.04 -9.38 21.69
CA ALA A 321 5.12 -9.28 20.55
C ALA A 321 3.65 -9.16 20.98
N ILE A 322 3.24 -9.91 22.02
CA ILE A 322 1.89 -9.88 22.60
C ILE A 322 1.64 -8.59 23.38
N ARG A 323 2.58 -8.13 24.21
CA ARG A 323 2.43 -6.88 24.99
C ARG A 323 2.42 -5.62 24.11
N ASN A 324 3.04 -5.69 22.93
CA ASN A 324 3.15 -4.54 22.01
C ASN A 324 2.21 -4.63 20.78
N GLY A 325 1.29 -5.60 20.76
CA GLY A 325 0.17 -5.62 19.83
C GLY A 325 0.52 -6.00 18.39
N PHE A 326 1.57 -6.79 18.16
CA PHE A 326 1.84 -7.38 16.84
C PHE A 326 0.99 -8.65 16.67
N PRO A 327 -0.07 -8.64 15.84
CA PRO A 327 -0.77 -9.89 15.50
C PRO A 327 0.19 -10.83 14.76
N GLN A 328 -0.11 -12.14 14.75
CA GLN A 328 0.57 -13.03 13.82
C GLN A 328 0.40 -12.48 12.39
N PRO A 329 1.46 -12.30 11.60
CA PRO A 329 1.35 -11.69 10.29
C PRO A 329 0.60 -12.63 9.34
N GLU A 330 -0.67 -12.31 9.08
CA GLU A 330 -1.60 -13.03 8.19
C GLU A 330 -1.39 -12.65 6.72
N THR A 331 -0.70 -11.53 6.44
CA THR A 331 -0.50 -10.99 5.08
C THR A 331 0.98 -10.72 4.74
N PRO A 332 1.36 -10.73 3.45
CA PRO A 332 2.71 -10.34 3.01
C PRO A 332 3.12 -8.92 3.42
N ILE A 333 2.16 -7.98 3.50
CA ILE A 333 2.41 -6.61 3.96
C ILE A 333 2.79 -6.60 5.44
N GLN A 334 2.07 -7.33 6.29
CA GLN A 334 2.41 -7.44 7.73
C GLN A 334 3.77 -8.12 7.95
N ALA A 335 4.12 -9.11 7.13
CA ALA A 335 5.44 -9.75 7.19
C ALA A 335 6.57 -8.80 6.72
N ALA A 336 6.35 -8.05 5.62
CA ALA A 336 7.29 -7.04 5.13
C ALA A 336 7.45 -5.88 6.13
N ALA A 337 6.34 -5.43 6.73
CA ALA A 337 6.30 -4.44 7.80
C ALA A 337 7.15 -4.88 8.99
N ALA A 338 6.88 -6.05 9.55
CA ALA A 338 7.63 -6.58 10.70
C ALA A 338 9.12 -6.73 10.40
N THR A 339 9.48 -7.16 9.18
CA THR A 339 10.88 -7.33 8.76
C THR A 339 11.57 -5.97 8.59
N SER A 340 10.93 -5.00 7.92
CA SER A 340 11.48 -3.65 7.76
C SER A 340 11.60 -2.95 9.10
N GLN A 341 10.54 -2.96 9.91
CA GLN A 341 10.53 -2.36 11.24
C GLN A 341 11.64 -2.93 12.13
N TRP A 342 11.88 -4.24 12.07
CA TRP A 342 12.96 -4.88 12.82
C TRP A 342 14.34 -4.50 12.28
N ARG A 343 14.55 -4.55 10.95
CA ARG A 343 15.81 -4.12 10.32
C ARG A 343 16.11 -2.67 10.64
N ASP A 344 15.15 -1.79 10.44
CA ASP A 344 15.30 -0.35 10.60
C ASP A 344 15.53 -0.02 12.09
N ALA A 345 14.86 -0.71 13.02
CA ALA A 345 15.15 -0.62 14.46
C ALA A 345 16.57 -1.11 14.82
N LEU A 346 17.05 -2.20 14.21
CA LEU A 346 18.41 -2.69 14.42
C LEU A 346 19.46 -1.72 13.89
N THR A 347 19.26 -1.16 12.69
CA THR A 347 20.15 -0.15 12.10
C THR A 347 20.18 1.10 12.97
N TYR A 348 19.01 1.59 13.40
CA TYR A 348 18.91 2.74 14.30
C TYR A 348 19.67 2.53 15.62
N VAL A 349 19.59 1.33 16.19
CA VAL A 349 20.35 0.95 17.41
C VAL A 349 21.85 0.81 17.12
N HIS A 350 22.23 0.29 15.96
CA HIS A 350 23.65 0.11 15.58
C HIS A 350 24.35 1.46 15.34
N GLU A 351 23.64 2.43 14.76
CA GLU A 351 24.14 3.79 14.52
C GLU A 351 24.19 4.66 15.80
N THR A 352 23.65 4.15 16.92
CA THR A 352 23.67 4.78 18.24
C THR A 352 24.32 3.84 19.28
N PRO A 353 25.66 3.69 19.31
CA PRO A 353 26.31 2.59 20.04
C PRO A 353 26.12 2.69 21.55
N GLY A 354 25.35 1.76 22.13
CA GLY A 354 25.21 1.65 23.58
C GLY A 354 24.13 0.67 24.04
N HIS A 355 24.51 -0.61 24.16
CA HIS A 355 23.89 -1.71 24.93
C HIS A 355 22.97 -2.66 24.15
N PHE A 356 23.52 -3.82 23.79
CA PHE A 356 22.83 -4.96 23.19
C PHE A 356 22.58 -6.03 24.27
N THR A 357 21.50 -5.91 25.06
CA THR A 357 20.91 -7.06 25.80
C THR A 357 19.47 -6.89 26.34
N SER A 358 18.71 -5.86 25.95
CA SER A 358 17.35 -5.58 26.47
C SER A 358 16.47 -4.87 25.43
N LEU A 359 16.28 -5.49 24.25
CA LEU A 359 15.63 -4.85 23.11
C LEU A 359 14.10 -4.74 23.29
N HIS A 360 13.65 -3.64 23.92
CA HIS A 360 12.45 -2.83 23.59
C HIS A 360 12.06 -1.90 24.73
N ARG A 361 11.97 -2.41 25.97
CA ARG A 361 11.55 -1.62 27.14
C ARG A 361 12.52 -0.46 27.39
N GLU A 362 13.82 -0.75 27.41
CA GLU A 362 14.87 0.25 27.56
C GLU A 362 15.10 1.05 26.29
N LEU A 363 14.79 0.56 25.09
CA LEU A 363 14.95 1.35 23.87
C LEU A 363 13.86 2.41 23.76
N LEU A 364 12.59 2.05 24.01
CA LEU A 364 11.49 3.00 24.08
C LEU A 364 11.56 3.90 25.31
N GLN A 365 12.00 3.38 26.48
CA GLN A 365 12.30 4.22 27.63
C GLN A 365 13.52 5.11 27.37
N LYS A 366 14.61 4.65 26.75
CA LYS A 366 15.78 5.50 26.41
C LYS A 366 15.40 6.54 25.38
N LEU A 367 14.66 6.19 24.33
CA LEU A 367 14.08 7.18 23.42
C LEU A 367 13.30 8.24 24.22
N ALA A 368 12.46 7.83 25.18
CA ALA A 368 11.73 8.76 26.05
C ALA A 368 12.55 9.42 27.20
N THR A 369 13.79 8.98 27.48
CA THR A 369 14.60 9.40 28.65
C THR A 369 15.99 9.95 28.32
N ASP A 370 16.50 9.83 27.09
CA ASP A 370 17.71 10.51 26.56
C ASP A 370 17.41 12.01 26.29
N ASN A 371 16.79 12.62 27.31
CA ASN A 371 16.39 14.00 27.38
C ASN A 371 17.60 14.89 27.57
N GLY A 372 17.96 15.61 26.52
CA GLY A 372 18.74 16.85 26.61
C GLY A 372 17.99 18.02 27.28
N GLY A 373 16.89 17.82 28.03
CA GLY A 373 16.20 18.94 28.68
C GLY A 373 14.92 18.63 29.47
N THR A 374 14.94 19.06 30.76
CA THR A 374 13.86 19.38 31.72
C THR A 374 12.70 18.37 31.91
N GLY A 375 12.61 17.75 33.09
CA GLY A 375 11.60 16.73 33.46
C GLY A 375 10.13 17.17 33.59
N LYS A 376 9.58 17.91 32.62
CA LYS A 376 8.13 18.16 32.51
C LYS A 376 7.43 16.92 31.93
N LYS A 377 6.36 16.47 32.61
CA LYS A 377 5.49 15.38 32.12
C LYS A 377 4.64 15.86 30.94
N ALA A 378 4.30 14.94 30.02
CA ALA A 378 3.39 15.21 28.92
C ALA A 378 2.00 15.65 29.44
N THR A 379 1.44 16.67 28.79
CA THR A 379 0.11 17.22 29.06
C THR A 379 -0.96 16.38 28.37
N ASN A 380 -2.24 16.59 28.70
CA ASN A 380 -3.32 15.91 27.99
C ASN A 380 -3.63 16.67 26.69
N TYR A 381 -3.37 16.05 25.53
CA TYR A 381 -3.58 16.61 24.19
C TYR A 381 -4.32 15.60 23.29
N TYR A 382 -4.98 16.07 22.23
CA TYR A 382 -5.64 15.17 21.29
C TYR A 382 -4.64 14.40 20.43
N LYS A 383 -4.79 13.08 20.37
CA LYS A 383 -3.99 12.14 19.58
C LYS A 383 -4.75 11.82 18.30
N GLY A 384 -4.58 12.68 17.30
CA GLY A 384 -5.30 12.62 16.04
C GLY A 384 -4.54 11.91 14.92
N MET A 385 -5.29 11.27 14.03
CA MET A 385 -4.77 10.76 12.76
C MET A 385 -5.62 11.28 11.60
N ALA A 386 -5.02 11.73 10.51
CA ALA A 386 -5.77 12.11 9.31
C ALA A 386 -6.09 10.87 8.47
N LEU A 387 -7.35 10.70 8.08
CA LEU A 387 -7.82 9.66 7.18
C LEU A 387 -8.34 10.32 5.90
N PRO A 388 -7.46 10.64 4.93
CA PRO A 388 -7.89 11.19 3.67
C PRO A 388 -8.59 10.12 2.83
N ILE A 389 -9.75 10.49 2.29
CA ILE A 389 -10.52 9.68 1.36
C ILE A 389 -10.60 10.48 0.06
N TRP A 390 -9.88 10.01 -0.96
CA TRP A 390 -9.62 10.77 -2.18
C TRP A 390 -10.67 10.51 -3.26
N SER A 391 -11.33 9.36 -3.21
CA SER A 391 -12.41 9.00 -4.10
C SER A 391 -13.57 8.35 -3.35
N ARG A 392 -14.78 8.52 -3.89
CA ARG A 392 -15.95 7.75 -3.46
C ARG A 392 -15.76 6.24 -3.66
N ARG A 393 -14.87 5.82 -4.58
CA ARG A 393 -14.49 4.41 -4.76
C ARG A 393 -13.77 3.83 -3.56
N ASP A 394 -13.04 4.65 -2.80
CA ASP A 394 -12.33 4.22 -1.59
C ASP A 394 -13.31 3.72 -0.52
N LEU A 395 -14.58 4.15 -0.57
CA LEU A 395 -15.64 3.69 0.33
C LEU A 395 -16.37 2.41 -0.12
N GLN A 396 -16.15 1.94 -1.34
CA GLN A 396 -16.78 0.73 -1.87
C GLN A 396 -16.14 -0.55 -1.31
N ASP A 397 -14.86 -0.48 -0.94
CA ASP A 397 -14.16 -1.55 -0.24
C ASP A 397 -14.33 -1.43 1.28
N SER A 398 -14.19 -2.53 2.02
CA SER A 398 -14.31 -2.51 3.50
C SER A 398 -13.04 -2.04 4.22
N HIS A 399 -11.93 -1.81 3.49
CA HIS A 399 -10.62 -1.52 4.09
C HIS A 399 -10.60 -0.22 4.91
N TRP A 400 -11.38 0.80 4.54
CA TRP A 400 -11.42 2.06 5.30
C TRP A 400 -12.01 1.89 6.70
N ARG A 401 -12.89 0.89 6.92
CA ARG A 401 -13.38 0.55 8.26
C ARG A 401 -12.28 -0.08 9.10
N GLN A 402 -11.49 -0.98 8.50
CA GLN A 402 -10.32 -1.54 9.16
C GLN A 402 -9.31 -0.44 9.50
N ALA A 403 -9.11 0.53 8.61
CA ALA A 403 -8.25 1.68 8.88
C ALA A 403 -8.68 2.45 10.14
N LEU A 404 -9.98 2.64 10.39
CA LEU A 404 -10.48 3.27 11.63
C LEU A 404 -10.15 2.43 12.87
N HIS A 405 -10.33 1.11 12.80
CA HIS A 405 -9.91 0.21 13.88
C HIS A 405 -8.40 0.28 14.11
N ASP A 406 -7.59 0.33 13.06
CA ASP A 406 -6.13 0.41 13.16
C ASP A 406 -5.66 1.76 13.71
N ILE A 407 -6.34 2.85 13.33
CA ILE A 407 -6.13 4.19 13.91
C ILE A 407 -6.40 4.14 15.41
N LYS A 408 -7.54 3.60 15.85
CA LYS A 408 -7.81 3.41 17.29
C LYS A 408 -6.75 2.50 17.92
N ALA A 409 -6.34 1.47 17.18
CA ALA A 409 -5.31 0.53 17.59
C ALA A 409 -3.93 1.20 17.70
N SER A 410 -3.68 2.37 17.14
CA SER A 410 -2.43 3.12 17.33
C SER A 410 -2.36 3.83 18.69
N GLY A 411 -3.50 4.02 19.36
CA GLY A 411 -3.64 4.87 20.54
C GLY A 411 -4.24 6.25 20.25
N ALA A 412 -4.64 6.50 18.99
CA ALA A 412 -5.40 7.69 18.64
C ALA A 412 -6.76 7.73 19.36
N ASP A 413 -7.19 8.94 19.70
CA ASP A 413 -8.53 9.23 20.23
C ASP A 413 -9.39 10.03 19.25
N ARG A 414 -8.77 10.56 18.18
CA ARG A 414 -9.45 11.32 17.13
C ARG A 414 -9.03 10.92 15.72
N VAL A 415 -9.94 11.12 14.77
CA VAL A 415 -9.65 11.04 13.34
C VAL A 415 -10.06 12.34 12.65
N SER A 416 -9.22 12.83 11.73
CA SER A 416 -9.59 13.91 10.81
C SER A 416 -10.09 13.31 9.51
N LEU A 417 -11.32 13.63 9.13
CA LEU A 417 -11.91 13.22 7.86
C LEU A 417 -11.70 14.34 6.84
N THR A 418 -10.93 14.02 5.80
CA THR A 418 -10.64 14.95 4.71
C THR A 418 -11.54 14.64 3.52
N MET A 419 -12.45 15.56 3.22
CA MET A 419 -13.25 15.58 1.99
C MET A 419 -12.76 16.74 1.12
N THR A 420 -12.81 16.61 -0.21
CA THR A 420 -12.20 17.59 -1.10
C THR A 420 -13.21 18.15 -2.09
N GLY A 421 -13.40 19.48 -2.08
CA GLY A 421 -14.02 20.22 -3.18
C GLY A 421 -12.98 20.59 -4.23
N TYR A 422 -13.43 20.95 -5.43
CA TYR A 422 -12.54 21.27 -6.54
C TYR A 422 -12.87 22.64 -7.10
N GLN A 423 -11.86 23.35 -7.59
CA GLN A 423 -12.05 24.48 -8.49
C GLN A 423 -11.11 24.33 -9.68
N HIS A 424 -11.45 24.89 -10.85
CA HIS A 424 -10.68 24.63 -12.06
C HIS A 424 -9.21 25.09 -11.95
N GLY A 425 -8.97 26.35 -11.58
CA GLY A 425 -7.63 26.90 -11.39
C GLY A 425 -7.60 28.01 -10.33
N PRO A 426 -6.43 28.61 -10.05
CA PRO A 426 -6.26 29.49 -8.90
C PRO A 426 -7.06 30.81 -8.98
N ARG A 427 -7.54 31.21 -10.16
CA ARG A 427 -8.37 32.41 -10.35
C ARG A 427 -9.86 32.11 -10.51
N SER A 428 -10.24 30.84 -10.50
CA SER A 428 -11.64 30.44 -10.63
C SER A 428 -12.43 30.84 -9.38
N VAL A 429 -13.70 31.19 -9.56
CA VAL A 429 -14.62 31.53 -8.46
C VAL A 429 -15.50 30.37 -8.03
N GLU A 430 -15.77 29.45 -8.94
CA GLU A 430 -16.68 28.33 -8.70
C GLU A 430 -15.95 27.16 -8.04
N ILE A 431 -16.56 26.66 -6.97
CA ILE A 431 -16.15 25.46 -6.26
C ILE A 431 -17.19 24.38 -6.50
N ILE A 432 -16.76 23.26 -7.04
CA ILE A 432 -17.57 22.12 -7.44
C ILE A 432 -17.32 20.93 -6.51
N ALA A 433 -18.38 20.18 -6.22
CA ALA A 433 -18.27 18.83 -5.72
C ALA A 433 -18.12 17.89 -6.92
N ASP A 434 -16.95 17.30 -7.09
CA ASP A 434 -16.68 16.33 -8.15
C ASP A 434 -17.48 15.05 -7.86
N SER A 435 -18.27 14.58 -8.82
CA SER A 435 -19.22 13.48 -8.63
C SER A 435 -18.56 12.14 -8.33
N GLU A 436 -17.27 11.95 -8.65
CA GLU A 436 -16.51 10.73 -8.37
C GLU A 436 -15.56 10.87 -7.18
N LYS A 437 -15.09 12.09 -6.91
CA LYS A 437 -14.02 12.33 -5.92
C LYS A 437 -14.53 12.96 -4.63
N THR A 438 -15.49 13.88 -4.70
CA THR A 438 -16.02 14.55 -3.52
C THR A 438 -17.01 13.64 -2.82
N LEU A 439 -16.74 13.30 -1.56
CA LEU A 439 -17.68 12.54 -0.75
C LEU A 439 -18.99 13.31 -0.54
N THR A 440 -20.09 12.59 -0.68
CA THR A 440 -21.43 13.08 -0.36
C THR A 440 -21.60 13.23 1.16
N VAL A 441 -22.59 14.02 1.57
CA VAL A 441 -22.95 14.18 2.98
C VAL A 441 -23.28 12.84 3.65
N ASP A 442 -23.98 11.94 2.95
CA ASP A 442 -24.38 10.63 3.48
C ASP A 442 -23.19 9.66 3.61
N GLU A 443 -22.26 9.70 2.66
CA GLU A 443 -21.00 8.94 2.74
C GLU A 443 -20.16 9.42 3.93
N ILE A 444 -20.03 10.73 4.14
CA ILE A 444 -19.30 11.27 5.29
C ILE A 444 -20.00 10.89 6.59
N ARG A 445 -21.34 10.97 6.66
CA ARG A 445 -22.10 10.50 7.82
C ARG A 445 -21.75 9.05 8.15
N THR A 446 -21.70 8.20 7.13
CA THR A 446 -21.35 6.77 7.29
C THR A 446 -19.95 6.61 7.90
N VAL A 447 -18.98 7.42 7.48
CA VAL A 447 -17.62 7.38 8.04
C VAL A 447 -17.58 7.95 9.47
N ILE A 448 -18.34 9.01 9.77
CA ILE A 448 -18.46 9.58 11.12
C ILE A 448 -19.02 8.54 12.10
N HIS A 449 -20.08 7.84 11.70
CA HIS A 449 -20.70 6.80 12.53
C HIS A 449 -19.72 5.65 12.79
N ALA A 450 -19.06 5.15 11.75
CA ALA A 450 -18.04 4.12 11.89
C ALA A 450 -16.88 4.55 12.80
N ALA A 451 -16.39 5.80 12.69
CA ALA A 451 -15.34 6.31 13.56
C ALA A 451 -15.78 6.29 15.03
N ARG A 452 -17.01 6.71 15.32
CA ARG A 452 -17.56 6.69 16.67
C ARG A 452 -17.80 5.30 17.22
N GLU A 453 -18.24 4.37 16.40
CA GLU A 453 -18.34 2.95 16.76
C GLU A 453 -16.98 2.38 17.20
N THR A 454 -15.87 2.87 16.63
CA THR A 454 -14.51 2.53 17.08
C THR A 454 -14.02 3.34 18.29
N GLY A 455 -14.83 4.26 18.81
CA GLY A 455 -14.48 5.14 19.93
C GLY A 455 -13.51 6.27 19.56
N LEU A 456 -13.54 6.73 18.30
CA LEU A 456 -12.82 7.91 17.83
C LEU A 456 -13.77 9.11 17.76
N GLN A 457 -13.26 10.28 18.17
CA GLN A 457 -13.92 11.57 17.92
C GLN A 457 -13.46 12.14 16.57
N VAL A 458 -14.25 13.04 15.98
CA VAL A 458 -14.05 13.48 14.59
C VAL A 458 -13.65 14.94 14.50
N MET A 459 -12.61 15.22 13.70
CA MET A 459 -12.45 16.51 13.04
C MET A 459 -12.95 16.40 11.60
N LEU A 460 -13.92 17.22 11.21
CA LEU A 460 -14.34 17.32 9.81
C LEU A 460 -13.55 18.44 9.15
N LYS A 461 -12.73 18.10 8.15
CA LYS A 461 -11.77 19.02 7.51
C LYS A 461 -11.96 19.09 5.99
N PRO A 462 -12.86 19.95 5.49
CA PRO A 462 -13.04 20.15 4.05
C PRO A 462 -11.84 20.84 3.38
N HIS A 463 -11.25 20.18 2.39
CA HIS A 463 -10.14 20.66 1.54
C HIS A 463 -10.67 21.22 0.21
N LEU A 464 -9.82 21.98 -0.50
CA LEU A 464 -10.07 22.43 -1.88
C LEU A 464 -8.90 22.12 -2.81
N ASN A 465 -9.00 21.16 -3.72
CA ASN A 465 -7.97 20.94 -4.76
C ASN A 465 -8.22 21.79 -6.01
N LEU A 466 -7.16 21.98 -6.80
CA LEU A 466 -7.28 22.59 -8.12
C LEU A 466 -7.37 21.49 -9.18
N ALA A 467 -8.36 21.52 -10.08
CA ALA A 467 -8.46 20.52 -11.14
C ALA A 467 -7.24 20.57 -12.09
N ILE A 468 -6.64 21.74 -12.26
CA ILE A 468 -5.40 21.94 -13.03
C ILE A 468 -4.17 21.26 -12.41
N GLU A 469 -4.21 20.87 -11.13
CA GLU A 469 -3.11 20.14 -10.46
C GLU A 469 -2.80 18.81 -11.16
N ALA A 470 -3.80 18.18 -11.78
CA ALA A 470 -3.60 16.97 -12.60
C ALA A 470 -2.76 17.21 -13.87
N LYS A 471 -2.53 18.47 -14.25
CA LYS A 471 -1.75 18.89 -15.43
C LYS A 471 -0.45 19.63 -15.06
N ASP A 472 -0.37 20.17 -13.86
CA ASP A 472 0.76 20.96 -13.35
C ASP A 472 0.87 20.75 -11.84
N ASP A 473 1.90 20.02 -11.43
CA ASP A 473 2.14 19.62 -10.04
C ASP A 473 2.65 20.76 -9.15
N HIS A 474 2.85 21.96 -9.72
CA HIS A 474 3.10 23.20 -8.98
C HIS A 474 1.79 23.92 -8.60
N MET A 475 0.64 23.49 -9.13
CA MET A 475 -0.65 24.07 -8.80
C MET A 475 -1.22 23.43 -7.53
N TRP A 476 -1.53 24.27 -6.53
CA TRP A 476 -2.11 23.81 -5.28
C TRP A 476 -2.96 24.91 -4.63
N ARG A 477 -3.75 24.54 -3.62
CA ARG A 477 -4.75 25.41 -2.98
C ARG A 477 -4.17 26.70 -2.38
N GLY A 478 -2.91 26.69 -1.97
CA GLY A 478 -2.20 27.88 -1.50
C GLY A 478 -2.12 29.01 -2.53
N LEU A 479 -2.30 28.70 -3.83
CA LEU A 479 -2.26 29.68 -4.92
C LEU A 479 -3.62 30.30 -5.26
N ILE A 480 -4.72 29.86 -4.64
CA ILE A 480 -6.07 30.37 -4.90
C ILE A 480 -6.11 31.88 -4.61
N LYS A 481 -6.28 32.67 -5.65
CA LYS A 481 -6.33 34.12 -5.62
C LYS A 481 -7.24 34.62 -6.76
N PRO A 482 -8.57 34.70 -6.54
CA PRO A 482 -9.48 35.37 -7.48
C PRO A 482 -9.09 36.85 -7.62
N THR A 483 -9.64 37.52 -8.64
CA THR A 483 -9.44 38.98 -8.77
C THR A 483 -10.12 39.72 -7.63
N GLU A 484 -9.69 40.94 -7.30
CA GLU A 484 -10.30 41.75 -6.22
C GLU A 484 -11.82 41.92 -6.40
N ARG A 485 -12.30 42.03 -7.64
CA ARG A 485 -13.74 42.11 -7.96
C ARG A 485 -14.49 40.80 -7.65
N ASP A 486 -13.79 39.67 -7.73
CA ASP A 486 -14.34 38.33 -7.66
C ASP A 486 -14.23 37.69 -6.27
N VAL A 487 -13.47 38.30 -5.34
CA VAL A 487 -13.28 37.80 -3.97
C VAL A 487 -14.62 37.49 -3.30
N LYS A 488 -15.58 38.41 -3.39
CA LYS A 488 -16.91 38.21 -2.79
C LYS A 488 -17.65 37.04 -3.43
N ALA A 489 -17.55 36.89 -4.76
CA ALA A 489 -18.18 35.77 -5.47
C ALA A 489 -17.55 34.43 -5.08
N TRP A 490 -16.21 34.40 -4.93
CA TRP A 490 -15.49 33.24 -4.44
C TRP A 490 -15.94 32.85 -3.02
N PHE A 491 -16.02 33.79 -2.08
CA PHE A 491 -16.48 33.50 -0.72
C PHE A 491 -17.94 33.05 -0.67
N THR A 492 -18.80 33.56 -1.55
CA THR A 492 -20.18 33.05 -1.72
C THR A 492 -20.17 31.58 -2.17
N SER A 493 -19.37 31.23 -3.18
CA SER A 493 -19.26 29.84 -3.66
C SER A 493 -18.65 28.92 -2.59
N TYR A 494 -17.60 29.38 -1.89
CA TYR A 494 -16.97 28.61 -0.83
C TYR A 494 -17.89 28.39 0.36
N THR A 495 -18.63 29.42 0.78
CA THR A 495 -19.65 29.29 1.83
C THR A 495 -20.71 28.27 1.42
N ALA A 496 -21.25 28.39 0.19
CA ALA A 496 -22.24 27.44 -0.32
C ALA A 496 -21.73 26.00 -0.36
N PHE A 497 -20.47 25.80 -0.74
CA PHE A 497 -19.81 24.49 -0.71
C PHE A 497 -19.67 23.94 0.72
N LEU A 498 -19.32 24.77 1.70
CA LEU A 498 -19.13 24.33 3.09
C LEU A 498 -20.44 24.06 3.84
N MET A 499 -21.52 24.79 3.56
CA MET A 499 -22.74 24.74 4.39
C MET A 499 -23.34 23.34 4.55
N PRO A 500 -23.44 22.47 3.51
CA PRO A 500 -23.94 21.10 3.70
C PRO A 500 -23.11 20.28 4.71
N TYR A 501 -21.80 20.51 4.76
CA TYR A 501 -20.91 19.84 5.71
C TYR A 501 -21.00 20.45 7.12
N VAL A 502 -21.30 21.74 7.23
CA VAL A 502 -21.63 22.40 8.51
C VAL A 502 -22.94 21.85 9.07
N ASP A 503 -23.96 21.71 8.23
CA ASP A 503 -25.25 21.11 8.62
C ASP A 503 -25.07 19.67 9.09
N LEU A 504 -24.24 18.89 8.38
CA LEU A 504 -23.84 17.57 8.83
C LEU A 504 -23.11 17.61 10.17
N ALA A 505 -22.13 18.52 10.34
CA ALA A 505 -21.38 18.65 11.58
C ALA A 505 -22.27 19.04 12.78
N ILE A 506 -23.33 19.82 12.55
CA ILE A 506 -24.35 20.13 13.55
C ILE A 506 -25.19 18.89 13.87
N ALA A 507 -25.77 18.26 12.85
CA ALA A 507 -26.66 17.10 13.00
C ALA A 507 -25.95 15.93 13.70
N GLU A 508 -24.70 15.70 13.32
CA GLU A 508 -23.86 14.66 13.90
C GLU A 508 -23.09 15.14 15.11
N GLN A 509 -23.17 16.40 15.56
CA GLN A 509 -22.40 16.90 16.72
C GLN A 509 -20.88 16.65 16.60
N VAL A 510 -20.30 16.91 15.43
CA VAL A 510 -18.86 16.73 15.19
C VAL A 510 -18.03 17.64 16.11
N GLU A 511 -16.99 17.09 16.71
CA GLU A 511 -16.21 17.73 17.77
C GLU A 511 -15.40 18.92 17.30
N ILE A 512 -14.80 18.83 16.11
CA ILE A 512 -14.00 19.90 15.50
C ILE A 512 -14.38 20.08 14.03
N PHE A 513 -14.64 21.31 13.60
CA PHE A 513 -14.84 21.66 12.20
C PHE A 513 -13.76 22.66 11.75
N CYS A 514 -13.02 22.29 10.71
CA CYS A 514 -11.98 23.14 10.14
C CYS A 514 -12.55 23.96 8.98
N VAL A 515 -12.64 25.28 9.14
CA VAL A 515 -13.33 26.18 8.18
C VAL A 515 -12.54 26.44 6.91
N GLY A 516 -11.27 26.03 6.85
CA GLY A 516 -10.44 26.12 5.65
C GLY A 516 -9.03 25.60 5.89
N VAL A 517 -8.36 25.22 4.80
CA VAL A 517 -7.07 24.51 4.83
C VAL A 517 -6.13 25.11 3.80
N GLU A 518 -4.97 25.60 4.25
CA GLU A 518 -3.85 26.13 3.45
C GLU A 518 -4.20 27.18 2.39
N LEU A 519 -5.30 27.93 2.56
CA LEU A 519 -5.74 28.96 1.60
C LEU A 519 -4.91 30.25 1.73
N LYS A 520 -3.58 30.12 1.55
CA LYS A 520 -2.55 31.12 1.87
C LYS A 520 -2.84 32.49 1.30
N LYS A 521 -3.20 32.58 0.01
CA LYS A 521 -3.51 33.85 -0.66
C LYS A 521 -4.89 34.41 -0.32
N MET A 522 -5.76 33.64 0.36
CA MET A 522 -7.08 34.08 0.82
C MET A 522 -7.08 34.56 2.27
N VAL A 523 -6.02 34.32 3.05
CA VAL A 523 -5.91 34.78 4.45
C VAL A 523 -6.11 36.29 4.65
N PRO A 524 -5.62 37.19 3.76
CA PRO A 524 -5.79 38.63 3.96
C PRO A 524 -7.24 39.13 4.01
N TYR A 525 -8.20 38.40 3.43
CA TYR A 525 -9.63 38.74 3.39
C TYR A 525 -10.31 38.45 4.74
N THR A 526 -9.83 39.12 5.78
CA THR A 526 -10.18 38.87 7.19
C THR A 526 -11.67 39.09 7.45
N ARG A 527 -12.28 40.09 6.80
CA ARG A 527 -13.70 40.40 6.98
C ARG A 527 -14.57 39.26 6.47
N GLU A 528 -14.25 38.73 5.30
CA GLU A 528 -14.96 37.65 4.63
C GLU A 528 -14.86 36.35 5.45
N TRP A 529 -13.68 36.06 6.00
CA TRP A 529 -13.49 34.94 6.94
C TRP A 529 -14.34 35.09 8.21
N LYS A 530 -14.35 36.27 8.85
CA LYS A 530 -15.16 36.51 10.05
C LYS A 530 -16.66 36.35 9.77
N ILE A 531 -17.14 36.78 8.59
CA ILE A 531 -18.52 36.56 8.15
C ILE A 531 -18.81 35.05 8.01
N LEU A 532 -17.95 34.31 7.31
CA LEU A 532 -18.12 32.86 7.14
C LEU A 532 -18.16 32.14 8.51
N ILE A 533 -17.25 32.48 9.42
CA ILE A 533 -17.17 31.88 10.75
C ILE A 533 -18.41 32.24 11.59
N SER A 534 -18.89 33.48 11.52
CA SER A 534 -20.15 33.88 12.15
C SER A 534 -21.32 33.05 11.62
N ASN A 535 -21.43 32.91 10.30
CA ASN A 535 -22.49 32.11 9.68
C ASN A 535 -22.50 30.66 10.18
N VAL A 536 -21.32 30.04 10.36
CA VAL A 536 -21.20 28.69 10.93
C VAL A 536 -21.74 28.64 12.37
N ARG A 537 -21.45 29.65 13.18
CA ARG A 537 -21.94 29.76 14.57
C ARG A 537 -23.43 30.05 14.65
N ASP A 538 -23.91 30.99 13.86
CA ASP A 538 -25.31 31.43 13.82
C ASP A 538 -26.25 30.30 13.37
N ARG A 539 -25.73 29.39 12.53
CA ARG A 539 -26.42 28.17 12.11
C ARG A 539 -26.57 27.12 13.22
N GLY A 540 -25.89 27.31 14.35
CA GLY A 540 -26.05 26.49 15.55
C GLY A 540 -24.91 25.55 15.86
N TYR A 541 -23.78 25.58 15.12
CA TYR A 541 -22.64 24.70 15.39
C TYR A 541 -22.02 24.97 16.77
N LYS A 542 -22.05 23.96 17.65
CA LYS A 542 -21.56 24.04 19.04
C LYS A 542 -20.16 23.43 19.25
N GLY A 543 -19.64 22.68 18.28
CA GLY A 543 -18.30 22.10 18.35
C GLY A 543 -17.19 23.14 18.22
N LYS A 544 -15.93 22.69 18.19
CA LYS A 544 -14.76 23.58 18.09
C LYS A 544 -14.49 23.99 16.66
N LEU A 545 -14.17 25.26 16.44
CA LEU A 545 -13.78 25.78 15.13
C LEU A 545 -12.27 26.03 15.06
N THR A 546 -11.68 25.68 13.93
CA THR A 546 -10.30 26.02 13.59
C THR A 546 -10.14 26.34 12.12
N TYR A 547 -8.97 26.85 11.73
CA TYR A 547 -8.52 27.05 10.36
C TYR A 547 -7.10 26.49 10.27
N ALA A 548 -6.83 25.63 9.30
CA ALA A 548 -5.53 25.00 9.11
C ALA A 548 -4.62 25.91 8.28
N ALA A 549 -3.76 26.68 8.96
CA ALA A 549 -2.77 27.55 8.32
C ALA A 549 -1.45 26.81 8.12
N LEU A 550 -0.76 27.06 7.01
CA LEU A 550 0.59 26.52 6.80
C LEU A 550 1.57 27.00 7.88
N HIS A 551 2.57 26.17 8.18
CA HIS A 551 3.70 26.47 9.07
C HIS A 551 4.39 27.82 8.80
N ASP A 552 4.36 28.31 7.55
CA ASP A 552 4.98 29.57 7.15
C ASP A 552 4.01 30.76 7.02
N ASN A 553 2.74 30.58 7.41
CA ASN A 553 1.69 31.58 7.20
C ASN A 553 0.75 31.79 8.40
N PHE A 554 0.83 30.96 9.45
CA PHE A 554 -0.11 31.05 10.59
C PHE A 554 -0.06 32.39 11.33
N TYR A 555 1.09 33.08 11.33
CA TYR A 555 1.29 34.33 12.07
C TYR A 555 0.66 35.57 11.41
N VAL A 556 0.24 35.50 10.13
CA VAL A 556 -0.42 36.63 9.45
C VAL A 556 -1.96 36.56 9.50
N VAL A 557 -2.53 35.45 9.98
CA VAL A 557 -3.98 35.28 10.12
C VAL A 557 -4.51 36.23 11.20
N ARG A 558 -5.48 37.08 10.84
CA ARG A 558 -6.05 38.14 11.71
C ARG A 558 -7.46 37.85 12.24
N PHE A 559 -7.94 36.63 12.03
CA PHE A 559 -9.24 36.15 12.50
C PHE A 559 -9.13 34.99 13.49
N TRP A 560 -7.95 34.79 14.10
CA TRP A 560 -7.83 33.78 15.16
C TRP A 560 -8.82 34.03 16.28
N ASP A 561 -9.07 35.29 16.65
CA ASP A 561 -10.00 35.72 17.69
C ASP A 561 -11.42 35.13 17.57
N THR A 562 -11.83 34.74 16.35
CA THR A 562 -13.15 34.14 16.08
C THR A 562 -13.17 32.60 16.09
N LEU A 563 -12.03 31.94 16.32
CA LEU A 563 -11.88 30.49 16.33
C LEU A 563 -11.59 29.97 17.75
N ASP A 564 -11.74 28.66 17.98
CA ASP A 564 -11.39 28.03 19.26
C ASP A 564 -9.90 27.66 19.33
N TYR A 565 -9.33 27.21 18.22
CA TYR A 565 -7.92 26.82 18.13
C TYR A 565 -7.21 27.55 17.00
N ILE A 566 -5.93 27.86 17.23
CA ILE A 566 -5.00 28.21 16.15
C ILE A 566 -4.63 26.90 15.46
N GLY A 567 -5.12 26.68 14.24
CA GLY A 567 -4.81 25.48 13.47
C GLY A 567 -3.55 25.67 12.64
N ILE A 568 -2.60 24.75 12.75
CA ILE A 568 -1.34 24.79 12.00
C ILE A 568 -1.08 23.45 11.32
N ASP A 569 -0.85 23.46 10.01
CA ASP A 569 -0.23 22.36 9.28
C ASP A 569 1.29 22.46 9.50
N ALA A 570 1.74 21.76 10.53
CA ALA A 570 3.00 21.93 11.26
C ALA A 570 4.19 21.22 10.58
N TYR A 571 4.32 21.41 9.26
CA TYR A 571 5.47 20.95 8.47
C TYR A 571 6.71 21.84 8.67
N PHE A 572 7.13 22.01 9.93
CA PHE A 572 8.28 22.83 10.28
C PHE A 572 9.61 22.15 9.91
N GLU A 573 10.51 22.89 9.28
CA GLU A 573 11.91 22.48 9.08
C GLU A 573 12.57 22.29 10.46
N ALA A 574 12.96 21.06 10.79
CA ALA A 574 13.67 20.77 12.03
C ALA A 574 15.11 21.26 11.94
N THR A 575 15.78 20.97 10.81
CA THR A 575 17.18 21.30 10.60
C THR A 575 17.42 21.82 9.17
N ARG A 576 18.67 22.19 8.87
CA ARG A 576 19.15 22.51 7.51
C ARG A 576 20.01 21.42 6.89
N ASP A 577 20.31 20.36 7.64
CA ASP A 577 21.12 19.24 7.19
C ASP A 577 20.23 17.99 7.06
N LYS A 578 20.15 17.45 5.85
CA LYS A 578 19.37 16.24 5.62
C LYS A 578 19.92 15.02 6.38
N ASN A 579 21.20 15.02 6.73
CA ASN A 579 21.83 13.94 7.49
C ASN A 579 21.84 14.22 9.01
N ALA A 580 21.07 15.19 9.49
CA ALA A 580 21.03 15.56 10.89
C ALA A 580 20.64 14.37 11.78
N GLY A 581 21.37 14.19 12.88
CA GLY A 581 21.08 13.14 13.85
C GLY A 581 19.84 13.48 14.69
N LEU A 582 19.29 12.47 15.40
CA LEU A 582 18.07 12.65 16.20
C LEU A 582 18.15 13.86 17.16
N ARG A 583 19.29 14.04 17.85
CA ARG A 583 19.46 15.15 18.81
C ARG A 583 19.31 16.52 18.18
N GLU A 584 19.78 16.68 16.94
CA GLU A 584 19.68 17.94 16.19
C GLU A 584 18.24 18.18 15.75
N ILE A 585 17.54 17.13 15.31
CA ILE A 585 16.12 17.18 14.97
C ILE A 585 15.28 17.58 16.20
N ILE A 586 15.54 17.00 17.37
CA ILE A 586 14.88 17.36 18.64
C ILE A 586 15.13 18.82 19.00
N ALA A 587 16.39 19.28 18.93
CA ALA A 587 16.74 20.66 19.22
C ALA A 587 16.06 21.66 18.28
N GLY A 588 15.93 21.29 16.99
CA GLY A 588 15.17 22.02 15.99
C GLY A 588 13.71 22.20 16.36
N TYR A 589 13.03 21.11 16.73
CA TYR A 589 11.64 21.19 17.18
C TYR A 589 11.48 21.90 18.53
N GLY A 590 12.45 21.79 19.44
CA GLY A 590 12.46 22.57 20.69
C GLY A 590 12.42 24.07 20.42
N SER A 591 13.23 24.54 19.45
CA SER A 591 13.23 25.94 19.02
C SER A 591 11.88 26.39 18.42
N TRP A 592 11.18 25.50 17.72
CA TRP A 592 9.82 25.75 17.24
C TRP A 592 8.81 25.81 18.38
N ALA A 593 8.91 24.92 19.36
CA ALA A 593 8.00 24.87 20.49
C ALA A 593 8.03 26.19 21.30
N GLU A 594 9.22 26.78 21.52
CA GLU A 594 9.35 28.10 22.17
C GLU A 594 8.67 29.22 21.37
N ARG A 595 8.83 29.23 20.04
CA ARG A 595 8.19 30.22 19.16
C ARG A 595 6.67 30.10 19.18
N LEU A 596 6.17 28.87 19.16
CA LEU A 596 4.74 28.57 19.19
C LEU A 596 4.13 28.87 20.56
N GLU A 597 4.84 28.62 21.66
CA GLU A 597 4.42 28.99 23.01
C GLU A 597 4.20 30.49 23.12
N LYS A 598 5.17 31.28 22.66
CA LYS A 598 5.05 32.74 22.62
C LYS A 598 3.85 33.16 21.77
N PHE A 599 3.68 32.58 20.58
CA PHE A 599 2.57 32.91 19.69
C PHE A 599 1.20 32.56 20.31
N ALA A 600 1.06 31.37 20.90
CA ALA A 600 -0.15 30.93 21.59
C ALA A 600 -0.51 31.87 22.74
N SER A 601 0.49 32.27 23.54
CA SER A 601 0.32 33.23 24.64
C SER A 601 -0.12 34.60 24.12
N ASP A 602 0.53 35.14 23.09
CA ASP A 602 0.19 36.44 22.49
C ASP A 602 -1.24 36.44 21.94
N GLN A 603 -1.68 35.33 21.34
CA GLN A 603 -3.04 35.15 20.82
C GLN A 603 -4.07 34.73 21.89
N LYS A 604 -3.61 34.40 23.11
CA LYS A 604 -4.42 33.83 24.21
C LYS A 604 -5.26 32.63 23.76
N ARG A 605 -4.65 31.72 22.99
CA ARG A 605 -5.35 30.59 22.39
C ARG A 605 -4.42 29.40 22.19
N SER A 606 -4.92 28.21 22.48
CA SER A 606 -4.19 26.96 22.25
C SER A 606 -4.00 26.69 20.75
N ILE A 607 -2.91 26.01 20.43
CA ILE A 607 -2.57 25.59 19.07
C ILE A 607 -2.96 24.13 18.90
N ILE A 608 -3.55 23.80 17.76
CA ILE A 608 -3.80 22.44 17.32
C ILE A 608 -3.01 22.21 16.03
N PHE A 609 -2.21 21.16 15.96
CA PHE A 609 -1.58 20.77 14.70
C PHE A 609 -2.60 20.02 13.85
N THR A 610 -3.17 20.72 12.87
CA THR A 610 -4.21 20.19 11.97
C THR A 610 -3.63 19.20 10.95
N GLU A 611 -2.32 19.27 10.72
CA GLU A 611 -1.47 18.27 10.09
C GLU A 611 -0.07 18.31 10.72
N VAL A 612 0.56 17.15 10.85
CA VAL A 612 2.00 16.99 11.07
C VAL A 612 2.42 15.66 10.44
N GLY A 613 3.53 15.62 9.71
CA GLY A 613 3.90 14.38 9.02
C GLY A 613 5.19 14.51 8.24
N PHE A 614 5.74 13.36 7.88
CA PHE A 614 7.01 13.21 7.20
C PHE A 614 6.89 12.09 6.18
N ASN A 615 7.33 12.32 4.95
CA ASN A 615 7.51 11.25 3.98
C ASN A 615 8.75 10.41 4.37
N ASN A 616 8.79 9.12 4.01
CA ASN A 616 9.96 8.26 4.24
C ASN A 616 11.01 8.41 3.14
N GLN A 617 11.41 9.65 2.86
CA GLN A 617 12.43 9.97 1.86
C GLN A 617 13.49 10.87 2.49
N ASP A 618 14.76 10.63 2.17
CA ASP A 618 15.91 11.38 2.66
C ASP A 618 15.72 12.91 2.53
N GLY A 619 15.91 13.62 3.64
CA GLY A 619 15.69 15.06 3.80
C GLY A 619 14.29 15.43 4.29
N ALA A 620 13.50 14.47 4.80
CA ALA A 620 12.20 14.73 5.41
C ALA A 620 12.27 15.69 6.59
N ASN A 621 13.38 15.71 7.35
CA ASN A 621 13.57 16.62 8.49
C ASN A 621 13.76 18.09 8.05
N VAL A 622 14.24 18.31 6.82
CA VAL A 622 14.49 19.64 6.25
C VAL A 622 13.29 20.15 5.47
N ARG A 623 12.58 19.29 4.73
CA ARG A 623 11.42 19.68 3.91
C ARG A 623 10.24 18.72 4.11
N PRO A 624 9.61 18.71 5.30
CA PRO A 624 8.58 17.73 5.64
C PRO A 624 7.32 17.81 4.78
N TRP A 625 7.05 18.93 4.11
CA TRP A 625 5.93 19.09 3.16
C TRP A 625 6.24 18.57 1.75
N TYR A 626 7.51 18.29 1.43
CA TYR A 626 7.95 18.07 0.04
C TYR A 626 7.70 16.64 -0.43
N TRP A 627 6.56 16.45 -1.09
CA TRP A 627 6.13 15.16 -1.64
C TRP A 627 6.14 15.12 -3.16
N SER A 628 5.64 16.18 -3.81
CA SER A 628 5.50 16.24 -5.25
C SER A 628 6.87 16.36 -5.93
N GLY A 629 7.16 15.45 -6.86
CA GLY A 629 8.42 15.41 -7.59
C GLY A 629 9.64 14.98 -6.74
N ASN A 630 9.46 14.55 -5.49
CA ASN A 630 10.55 14.11 -4.64
C ASN A 630 11.11 12.75 -5.11
N ARG A 631 12.39 12.74 -5.52
CA ARG A 631 13.12 11.55 -6.00
C ARG A 631 14.22 11.09 -5.05
N ALA A 632 14.26 11.61 -3.83
CA ALA A 632 15.21 11.17 -2.81
C ALA A 632 15.00 9.69 -2.48
N GLU A 633 16.09 9.04 -2.04
CA GLU A 633 16.08 7.65 -1.60
C GLU A 633 15.18 7.48 -0.37
N LEU A 634 14.68 6.26 -0.15
CA LEU A 634 13.80 6.00 0.98
C LEU A 634 14.58 5.96 2.28
N ASP A 635 14.06 6.64 3.29
CA ASP A 635 14.63 6.67 4.64
C ASP A 635 13.52 6.54 5.69
N ASN A 636 13.23 5.30 6.09
CA ASN A 636 12.28 5.00 7.15
C ASN A 636 12.80 5.37 8.54
N ILE A 637 14.13 5.49 8.70
CA ILE A 637 14.78 5.83 9.96
C ILE A 637 14.63 7.34 10.21
N GLU A 638 14.88 8.17 9.21
CA GLU A 638 14.65 9.61 9.28
C GLU A 638 13.18 9.93 9.56
N GLN A 639 12.24 9.23 8.90
CA GLN A 639 10.81 9.36 9.20
C GLN A 639 10.53 9.06 10.68
N ALA A 640 11.05 7.95 11.20
CA ALA A 640 10.88 7.58 12.61
C ALA A 640 11.53 8.57 13.58
N ALA A 641 12.70 9.10 13.25
CA ALA A 641 13.40 10.12 14.03
C ALA A 641 12.59 11.43 14.10
N CYS A 642 11.97 11.84 13.00
CA CYS A 642 11.10 13.01 12.97
C CYS A 642 9.82 12.79 13.80
N TYR A 643 9.19 11.62 13.68
CA TYR A 643 8.05 11.23 14.53
C TYR A 643 8.43 11.28 16.02
N HIS A 644 9.57 10.69 16.37
CA HIS A 644 10.09 10.70 17.73
C HIS A 644 10.26 12.13 18.25
N ALA A 645 10.92 13.00 17.50
CA ALA A 645 11.22 14.35 17.94
C ALA A 645 9.95 15.19 18.17
N VAL A 646 8.94 15.09 17.29
CA VAL A 646 7.66 15.77 17.47
C VAL A 646 6.91 15.25 18.70
N LEU A 647 6.85 13.93 18.88
CA LEU A 647 6.16 13.28 20.02
C LEU A 647 6.88 13.50 21.35
N ASP A 648 8.19 13.73 21.32
CA ASP A 648 8.97 14.06 22.50
C ASP A 648 8.78 15.52 22.93
N VAL A 649 8.90 16.45 21.98
CA VAL A 649 8.96 17.88 22.26
C VAL A 649 7.59 18.46 22.58
N PHE A 650 6.64 18.37 21.65
CA PHE A 650 5.42 19.18 21.71
C PHE A 650 4.44 18.81 22.83
N PRO A 651 4.23 17.52 23.16
CA PRO A 651 3.34 17.12 24.26
C PRO A 651 3.72 17.66 25.64
N ARG A 652 4.91 18.24 25.83
CA ARG A 652 5.34 18.83 27.11
C ARG A 652 4.80 20.23 27.36
N HIS A 653 4.07 20.79 26.40
CA HIS A 653 3.59 22.16 26.47
C HIS A 653 2.06 22.23 26.57
N ASP A 654 1.57 22.99 27.56
CA ASP A 654 0.12 23.15 27.83
C ASP A 654 -0.62 23.90 26.72
N TRP A 655 0.09 24.64 25.86
CA TRP A 655 -0.51 25.34 24.73
C TRP A 655 -0.96 24.40 23.61
N LEU A 656 -0.47 23.15 23.57
CA LEU A 656 -0.83 22.18 22.55
C LEU A 656 -2.17 21.53 22.88
N ALA A 657 -3.19 21.83 22.08
CA ALA A 657 -4.50 21.18 22.18
C ALA A 657 -4.52 19.77 21.57
N GLY A 658 -3.70 19.51 20.55
CA GLY A 658 -3.66 18.23 19.87
C GLY A 658 -2.83 18.24 18.59
N MET A 659 -2.60 17.06 18.02
CA MET A 659 -1.89 16.88 16.75
C MET A 659 -2.56 15.82 15.89
N PHE A 660 -2.67 16.07 14.58
CA PHE A 660 -3.21 15.14 13.61
C PHE A 660 -2.13 14.70 12.62
N TRP A 661 -1.73 13.44 12.69
CA TRP A 661 -0.69 12.91 11.81
C TRP A 661 -1.20 12.77 10.38
N TRP A 662 -0.47 13.35 9.43
CA TRP A 662 -0.68 13.15 8.00
C TRP A 662 0.21 12.01 7.53
N SER A 663 -0.32 10.87 7.07
CA SER A 663 -1.74 10.48 7.11
C SER A 663 -1.88 8.95 7.16
N TRP A 664 -3.05 8.44 7.52
CA TRP A 664 -3.35 7.00 7.48
C TRP A 664 -4.05 6.65 6.17
N SER A 665 -3.56 5.63 5.47
CA SER A 665 -4.14 5.19 4.20
C SER A 665 -5.44 4.41 4.44
N ALA A 666 -6.52 4.86 3.79
CA ALA A 666 -7.84 4.25 3.91
C ALA A 666 -7.97 2.92 3.14
N ASN A 667 -7.28 2.76 2.01
CA ASN A 667 -7.45 1.61 1.11
C ASN A 667 -6.53 0.43 1.45
N ARG A 668 -5.22 0.70 1.49
CA ARG A 668 -4.21 -0.27 1.92
C ARG A 668 -3.07 0.44 2.64
N PRO A 669 -2.47 -0.21 3.63
CA PRO A 669 -1.16 0.21 4.13
C PRO A 669 -0.16 0.30 2.96
N PRO A 670 0.68 1.35 2.89
CA PRO A 670 1.83 1.34 2.01
C PRO A 670 2.81 0.25 2.43
N PHE A 671 3.58 -0.25 1.47
CA PHE A 671 4.74 -1.05 1.81
C PHE A 671 5.86 -0.15 2.38
N PRO A 672 6.78 -0.69 3.19
CA PRO A 672 7.87 0.10 3.76
C PRO A 672 8.84 0.66 2.71
N ASP A 673 8.86 0.08 1.52
CA ASP A 673 9.65 0.48 0.34
C ASP A 673 8.85 1.34 -0.65
N GLU A 674 7.72 1.90 -0.23
CA GLU A 674 6.96 2.89 -1.00
C GLU A 674 7.13 4.30 -0.38
N PRO A 675 7.40 5.34 -1.20
CA PRO A 675 7.43 6.72 -0.74
C PRO A 675 6.02 7.12 -0.31
N HIS A 676 5.83 7.36 0.99
CA HIS A 676 4.53 7.65 1.56
C HIS A 676 4.64 8.30 2.95
N TYR A 677 3.76 9.27 3.23
CA TYR A 677 3.64 9.91 4.55
C TYR A 677 3.16 8.98 5.65
N SER A 678 2.30 8.03 5.30
CA SER A 678 1.74 7.10 6.27
C SER A 678 2.82 6.36 7.04
N PRO A 679 2.71 6.32 8.39
CA PRO A 679 3.61 5.55 9.22
C PRO A 679 3.31 4.05 9.15
N GLN A 680 2.14 3.67 8.62
CA GLN A 680 1.72 2.27 8.52
C GLN A 680 2.81 1.40 7.89
N SER A 681 3.03 0.24 8.50
CA SER A 681 4.05 -0.74 8.09
C SER A 681 5.50 -0.31 8.34
N LYS A 682 5.77 0.89 8.85
CA LYS A 682 7.13 1.47 8.98
C LYS A 682 7.52 1.64 10.44
N LEU A 683 8.81 1.94 10.69
CA LEU A 683 9.32 2.18 12.05
C LEU A 683 8.59 3.35 12.74
N ALA A 684 8.18 4.36 11.98
CA ALA A 684 7.40 5.50 12.47
C ALA A 684 6.09 5.10 13.16
N GLU A 685 5.41 4.03 12.72
CA GLU A 685 4.20 3.53 13.39
C GLU A 685 4.51 2.97 14.78
N LEU A 686 5.66 2.30 14.94
CA LEU A 686 6.06 1.76 16.24
C LEU A 686 6.41 2.87 17.23
N VAL A 687 7.12 3.90 16.74
CA VAL A 687 7.41 5.11 17.52
C VAL A 687 6.10 5.77 17.96
N LEU A 688 5.16 5.97 17.04
CA LEU A 688 3.85 6.55 17.35
C LEU A 688 3.11 5.76 18.44
N ARG A 689 2.99 4.44 18.28
CA ARG A 689 2.33 3.55 19.22
C ARG A 689 2.97 3.59 20.61
N ALA A 690 4.30 3.61 20.67
CA ALA A 690 5.05 3.68 21.92
C ALA A 690 4.70 4.93 22.75
N TYR A 691 4.59 6.09 22.10
CA TYR A 691 4.21 7.34 22.78
C TYR A 691 2.73 7.38 23.18
N TRP A 692 1.85 6.83 22.35
CA TRP A 692 0.42 6.96 22.57
C TRP A 692 -0.18 5.89 23.47
N ARG A 693 0.48 4.73 23.59
CA ARG A 693 0.11 3.57 24.41
C ARG A 693 1.20 3.22 25.43
N PRO A 694 1.54 4.12 26.36
CA PRO A 694 2.43 3.73 27.45
C PRO A 694 1.77 2.57 28.22
N GLU A 695 2.55 1.50 28.49
CA GLU A 695 2.05 0.37 29.29
C GLU A 695 1.54 0.86 30.65
N PRO A 696 0.51 0.19 31.22
CA PRO A 696 0.09 0.46 32.58
C PRO A 696 1.29 0.36 33.53
N THR A 697 1.40 1.32 34.44
CA THR A 697 2.50 1.32 35.41
C THR A 697 2.44 0.05 36.27
N GLY A 698 3.55 -0.41 36.84
CA GLY A 698 3.59 -1.65 37.64
C GLY A 698 2.49 -1.75 38.72
N SER A 699 2.05 -0.61 39.27
CA SER A 699 0.93 -0.55 40.23
C SER A 699 -0.46 -0.86 39.67
N GLU A 700 -0.68 -0.65 38.36
CA GLU A 700 -1.95 -0.96 37.68
C GLU A 700 -2.02 -2.42 37.24
N ILE A 701 -0.88 -3.06 37.04
CA ILE A 701 -0.78 -4.51 36.77
C ILE A 701 -1.08 -5.31 38.04
N GLU A 702 -0.63 -4.84 39.21
CA GLU A 702 -0.93 -5.47 40.51
C GLU A 702 -2.43 -5.43 40.83
N LYS A 703 -3.11 -4.30 40.62
CA LYS A 703 -4.57 -4.20 40.81
C LYS A 703 -5.38 -5.13 39.91
N LYS A 704 -4.96 -5.34 38.66
CA LYS A 704 -5.61 -6.27 37.73
C LYS A 704 -5.33 -7.74 38.01
N HIS A 705 -4.34 -8.03 38.86
CA HIS A 705 -4.06 -9.38 39.34
C HIS A 705 -4.76 -9.68 40.67
N GLU A 706 -5.22 -8.64 41.40
CA GLU A 706 -6.01 -8.77 42.63
C GLU A 706 -7.54 -8.82 42.39
N GLU A 707 -8.04 -8.26 41.29
CA GLU A 707 -9.43 -8.42 40.80
C GLU A 707 -9.59 -9.70 39.96
#